data_AF-A0A1X2EJQ7-F1
#
_entry.id   AF-A0A1X2EJQ7-F1
#
_cell.length_a   1.000
_cell.length_b   1.000
_cell.length_c   1.000
_cell.angle_alpha   90.00
_cell.angle_beta   90.00
_cell.angle_gamma   90.00
#
_symmetry.space_group_name_H-M   'P 1'
#
loop_
_entity.id
_entity.type
_entity.pdbx_description
1 polymer ?
#
loop_
_entity_poly.entity_id
_entity_poly.type
_entity_poly.pdbx_seq_one_letter_code
_entity_poly.pdbx_strand_id
1 'polypeptide(L)'
;MAVVDDRGSSGMPADAPPSEDFGRQPPQDMAAEQSVLGGMLLSKDAVADVLERLRPGDFYRPAHQNIYDAVLDLYGRGEPADAVTVAAELDRRGLLRRVGGAPYLHTLISTVPTAANAGYYAGIVAEKALLRRLVEAGTRVVQYGYAGAEGADVAEVVDRAQAEIYEVTDHRTAEDFVPLEELLQPTMDEIDAIASSGGLARGVPTGFADLDEVTNGLHPGQMIIVAARPGMGKALALDTPLPTPTGWTTMGEVAVGDHLLDGDGRPTRVVAATDVMVDRPCFEVEFSDGSVIVADAEHQWLTETRVSRRAARGAGDQRGAAVRTTREVADTLRCATGDRRPNHSVANALPLDLPSRDLLVPPYTLGAWLGDGTSAAAQITTVDPEIVMQIEGEGIRAVPSTSAPYRYQLRLGVGEQPAPRSCVVCGKSFIPHTSQVRCCGRSCGGRARFVSPAVAAPTCPRCGGPSAGLRLCQTCHSAVGTLQARLRAIGVLGDKHIPTDYLRAAEPQRRALLAGLLDTDGTVASGGTVQFCVTNRQLVEDVKELIVSLGYRCQTSTKRVNGHTEASSTAYTLTFSTDDRVFALPRKVLAHKERRASASTVRSRSRFIVDVRPVASVPVRCVEVDNPDHLYLSGRSMIPTHNSTLGLDFMRSCSIKNRMASVIFSLEMSKSEIVMRLLSAEAKIKLADMRSGRMSDDDWTRLARRMSEISEAPLYIDDSPNLTMMEIRAKARRLRQKSDLRLVVVDYLQLMTSGKKFESRQVEVSEFSRNLKLLAKELEVPVIAISQLNRGPEQRTDKKPMLADLRESGSLEQDADMVVLLHRPDAFDRDDPRGGEADLILAKHRNGPTSTVTVAHQLHLSRFTNMAR
;
A
#
# COMPACT_ATOMS: atom_id res chain seq x y z
N MET A 1 -8.45 4.25 83.40
CA MET A 1 -8.96 2.88 83.14
C MET A 1 -10.41 2.98 82.68
N ALA A 2 -10.85 2.04 81.84
CA ALA A 2 -12.16 1.36 81.79
C ALA A 2 -13.44 1.96 82.44
N VAL A 3 -14.67 1.81 81.91
CA VAL A 3 -15.18 1.41 80.56
C VAL A 3 -16.74 1.49 80.54
N VAL A 4 -17.39 1.84 79.40
CA VAL A 4 -18.79 1.45 78.98
C VAL A 4 -19.98 1.92 79.86
N ASP A 5 -21.24 2.08 79.43
CA ASP A 5 -21.96 2.10 78.12
C ASP A 5 -23.04 3.22 78.17
N ASP A 6 -23.70 3.56 77.04
CA ASP A 6 -25.19 3.60 77.00
C ASP A 6 -25.77 3.63 75.57
N ARG A 7 -27.07 3.28 75.43
CA ARG A 7 -27.86 3.21 74.18
C ARG A 7 -29.22 3.88 74.41
N GLY A 8 -30.00 4.37 73.44
CA GLY A 8 -29.94 4.37 71.96
C GLY A 8 -31.36 4.68 71.42
N SER A 9 -31.58 4.64 70.08
CA SER A 9 -32.88 4.91 69.40
C SER A 9 -33.29 6.41 69.34
N SER A 10 -33.89 6.97 68.28
CA SER A 10 -34.07 6.54 66.87
C SER A 10 -34.64 7.69 66.02
N GLY A 11 -34.25 7.82 64.75
CA GLY A 11 -34.94 8.67 63.78
C GLY A 11 -34.16 8.92 62.47
N MET A 12 -34.82 8.79 61.32
CA MET A 12 -34.30 9.09 59.97
C MET A 12 -35.31 9.95 59.22
N PRO A 13 -34.83 10.87 58.37
CA PRO A 13 -35.42 11.12 57.06
C PRO A 13 -34.38 10.87 55.94
N ALA A 14 -34.84 10.84 54.68
CA ALA A 14 -34.03 10.51 53.50
C ALA A 14 -33.98 11.64 52.47
N ASP A 15 -33.12 11.45 51.47
CA ASP A 15 -33.03 12.14 50.18
C ASP A 15 -32.88 13.67 50.15
N ALA A 16 -31.62 14.10 50.04
CA ALA A 16 -31.22 15.23 49.20
C ALA A 16 -30.31 14.71 48.07
N PRO A 17 -30.46 15.16 46.81
CA PRO A 17 -29.62 14.69 45.72
C PRO A 17 -28.17 15.18 45.87
N PRO A 18 -27.15 14.38 45.50
CA PRO A 18 -25.76 14.79 45.57
C PRO A 18 -25.46 15.88 44.54
N SER A 19 -24.95 17.03 44.99
CA SER A 19 -24.40 18.07 44.13
C SER A 19 -23.05 17.62 43.55
N GLU A 20 -22.85 17.81 42.24
CA GLU A 20 -21.57 17.52 41.58
C GLU A 20 -20.46 18.48 42.05
N ASP A 21 -19.59 18.00 42.93
CA ASP A 21 -18.51 18.81 43.51
C ASP A 21 -17.19 18.63 42.74
N PHE A 22 -16.94 19.53 41.81
CA PHE A 22 -15.65 19.67 41.11
C PHE A 22 -14.56 20.36 41.96
N GLY A 23 -14.80 20.60 43.26
CA GLY A 23 -13.91 21.30 44.20
C GLY A 23 -12.63 20.56 44.63
N ARG A 24 -12.00 19.77 43.75
CA ARG A 24 -10.71 19.11 44.07
C ARG A 24 -9.54 20.08 43.92
N GLN A 25 -8.96 20.48 45.04
CA GLN A 25 -7.71 21.25 45.07
C GLN A 25 -6.57 20.46 44.38
N PRO A 26 -5.74 21.09 43.52
CA PRO A 26 -4.66 20.38 42.85
C PRO A 26 -3.61 19.81 43.82
N PRO A 27 -2.90 18.73 43.45
CA PRO A 27 -1.82 18.16 44.27
C PRO A 27 -0.73 19.18 44.64
N GLN A 28 -0.50 19.31 45.94
CA GLN A 28 0.46 20.20 46.60
C GLN A 28 0.88 19.60 47.94
N ASP A 29 2.03 20.02 48.48
CA ASP A 29 2.34 19.88 49.91
C ASP A 29 3.02 21.17 50.38
N MET A 30 2.26 22.01 51.09
CA MET A 30 2.76 23.31 51.51
C MET A 30 3.87 23.22 52.57
N ALA A 31 3.85 22.20 53.42
CA ALA A 31 4.86 22.03 54.46
C ALA A 31 6.19 21.55 53.86
N ALA A 32 6.13 20.65 52.87
CA ALA A 32 7.30 20.25 52.10
C ALA A 32 7.90 21.44 51.33
N GLU A 33 7.11 22.22 50.59
CA GLU A 33 7.61 23.41 49.87
C GLU A 33 8.30 24.42 50.80
N GLN A 34 7.72 24.69 51.98
CA GLN A 34 8.34 25.59 52.95
C GLN A 34 9.61 25.01 53.57
N SER A 35 9.66 23.69 53.80
CA SER A 35 10.83 22.98 54.34
C SER A 35 11.98 22.90 53.34
N VAL A 36 11.68 22.78 52.04
CA VAL A 36 12.67 22.88 50.95
C VAL A 36 13.31 24.27 50.95
N LEU A 37 12.50 25.33 50.78
CA LEU A 37 13.04 26.69 50.65
C LEU A 37 13.78 27.15 51.90
N GLY A 38 13.25 26.87 53.09
CA GLY A 38 13.96 27.18 54.34
C GLY A 38 15.26 26.40 54.49
N GLY A 39 15.33 25.15 53.99
CA GLY A 39 16.54 24.33 54.03
C GLY A 39 17.64 24.89 53.13
N MET A 40 17.27 25.32 51.92
CA MET A 40 18.14 26.04 50.99
C MET A 40 18.66 27.37 51.58
N LEU A 41 17.80 28.11 52.29
CA LEU A 41 18.18 29.34 53.01
C LEU A 41 19.04 29.10 54.27
N LEU A 42 19.25 27.84 54.68
CA LEU A 42 20.03 27.43 55.85
C LEU A 42 21.36 26.77 55.49
N SER A 43 21.49 26.11 54.34
CA SER A 43 22.73 25.47 53.90
C SER A 43 22.91 25.51 52.39
N LYS A 44 24.14 25.82 51.95
CA LYS A 44 24.55 25.75 50.54
C LYS A 44 24.43 24.33 49.97
N ASP A 45 24.72 23.32 50.78
CA ASP A 45 24.66 21.91 50.33
C ASP A 45 23.23 21.49 50.04
N ALA A 46 22.27 21.99 50.84
CA ALA A 46 20.85 21.81 50.62
C ALA A 46 20.32 22.52 49.35
N VAL A 47 21.06 23.47 48.76
CA VAL A 47 20.73 24.03 47.44
C VAL A 47 21.05 23.02 46.34
N ALA A 48 22.20 22.33 46.42
CA ALA A 48 22.60 21.31 45.44
C ALA A 48 21.64 20.11 45.48
N ASP A 49 21.37 19.57 46.67
CA ASP A 49 20.44 18.45 46.90
C ASP A 49 19.01 18.70 46.36
N VAL A 50 18.61 19.97 46.24
CA VAL A 50 17.29 20.34 45.73
C VAL A 50 17.33 20.65 44.24
N LEU A 51 18.41 21.25 43.74
CA LEU A 51 18.61 21.56 42.33
C LEU A 51 18.57 20.30 41.43
N GLU A 52 19.13 19.18 41.89
CA GLU A 52 19.01 17.87 41.22
C GLU A 52 17.56 17.37 41.06
N ARG A 53 16.61 17.89 41.85
CA ARG A 53 15.30 17.27 42.09
C ARG A 53 14.11 18.15 41.74
N LEU A 54 14.28 19.48 41.65
CA LEU A 54 13.21 20.44 41.40
C LEU A 54 13.58 21.52 40.37
N ARG A 55 12.57 21.95 39.62
CA ARG A 55 12.57 23.14 38.77
C ARG A 55 11.64 24.20 39.37
N PRO A 56 11.77 25.50 39.01
CA PRO A 56 10.93 26.56 39.59
C PRO A 56 9.43 26.29 39.47
N GLY A 57 8.98 25.71 38.36
CA GLY A 57 7.55 25.37 38.13
C GLY A 57 6.99 24.21 38.96
N ASP A 58 7.82 23.46 39.71
CA ASP A 58 7.35 22.35 40.54
C ASP A 58 6.65 22.81 41.83
N PHE A 59 6.98 24.01 42.34
CA PHE A 59 6.28 24.61 43.48
C PHE A 59 4.87 25.07 43.08
N TYR A 60 3.86 24.72 43.88
CA TYR A 60 2.46 25.11 43.65
C TYR A 60 2.22 26.61 43.86
N ARG A 61 2.87 27.23 44.86
CA ARG A 61 2.73 28.68 45.08
C ARG A 61 3.70 29.49 44.21
N PRO A 62 3.22 30.44 43.38
CA PRO A 62 4.09 31.37 42.66
C PRO A 62 5.06 32.13 43.57
N ALA A 63 4.67 32.44 44.81
CA ALA A 63 5.56 33.03 45.80
C ALA A 63 6.81 32.18 46.08
N HIS A 64 6.66 30.85 46.11
CA HIS A 64 7.75 29.90 46.31
C HIS A 64 8.62 29.74 45.06
N GLN A 65 8.02 29.71 43.87
CA GLN A 65 8.73 29.73 42.58
C GLN A 65 9.71 30.91 42.52
N ASN A 66 9.22 32.13 42.82
CA ASN A 66 10.03 33.35 42.78
C ASN A 66 11.17 33.36 43.84
N ILE A 67 10.96 32.75 45.02
CA ILE A 67 12.03 32.60 46.02
C ILE A 67 13.08 31.60 45.53
N TYR A 68 12.67 30.48 44.94
CA TYR A 68 13.55 29.48 44.35
C TYR A 68 14.42 30.08 43.22
N ASP A 69 13.81 30.85 42.31
CA ASP A 69 14.51 31.58 41.23
C ASP A 69 15.52 32.62 41.73
N ALA A 70 15.31 33.18 42.92
CA ALA A 70 16.25 34.12 43.54
C ALA A 70 17.40 33.37 44.24
N VAL A 71 17.11 32.24 44.89
CA VAL A 71 18.13 31.35 45.49
C VAL A 71 19.05 30.76 44.43
N LEU A 72 18.52 30.26 43.31
CA LEU A 72 19.32 29.65 42.25
C LEU A 72 20.23 30.67 41.52
N ASP A 73 19.75 31.88 41.27
CA ASP A 73 20.58 32.94 40.64
C ASP A 73 21.73 33.40 41.55
N LEU A 74 21.47 33.58 42.85
CA LEU A 74 22.54 33.86 43.82
C LEU A 74 23.56 32.70 43.86
N TYR A 75 23.08 31.46 43.96
CA TYR A 75 23.94 30.27 43.97
C TYR A 75 24.78 30.14 42.69
N GLY A 76 24.18 30.37 41.51
CA GLY A 76 24.86 30.36 40.22
C GLY A 76 25.88 31.49 40.03
N ARG A 77 25.67 32.64 40.69
CA ARG A 77 26.67 33.72 40.83
C ARG A 77 27.74 33.44 41.89
N GLY A 78 27.63 32.34 42.64
CA GLY A 78 28.51 32.01 43.76
C GLY A 78 28.27 32.84 45.02
N GLU A 79 27.21 33.66 45.05
CA GLU A 79 26.79 34.43 46.21
C GLU A 79 26.08 33.50 47.23
N PRO A 80 26.23 33.73 48.55
CA PRO A 80 25.48 32.99 49.55
C PRO A 80 23.99 33.31 49.43
N ALA A 81 23.13 32.29 49.42
CA ALA A 81 21.68 32.44 49.28
C ALA A 81 20.98 32.34 50.66
N ASP A 82 21.17 33.35 51.51
CA ASP A 82 20.53 33.47 52.82
C ASP A 82 19.28 34.38 52.79
N ALA A 83 18.56 34.51 53.90
CA ALA A 83 17.34 35.33 53.96
C ALA A 83 17.56 36.85 53.75
N VAL A 84 18.80 37.37 53.86
CA VAL A 84 19.12 38.79 53.67
C VAL A 84 19.44 39.08 52.21
N THR A 85 20.31 38.27 51.63
CA THR A 85 20.71 38.28 50.21
C THR A 85 19.53 37.97 49.29
N VAL A 86 18.72 36.94 49.60
CA VAL A 86 17.50 36.60 48.86
C VAL A 86 16.43 37.70 49.01
N ALA A 87 16.31 38.35 50.18
CA ALA A 87 15.44 39.52 50.31
C ALA A 87 15.90 40.68 49.41
N ALA A 88 17.19 40.98 49.38
CA ALA A 88 17.76 42.03 48.53
C ALA A 88 17.58 41.73 47.04
N GLU A 89 17.78 40.47 46.61
CA GLU A 89 17.54 40.03 45.23
C GLU A 89 16.06 40.17 44.85
N LEU A 90 15.15 39.71 45.71
CA LEU A 90 13.71 39.84 45.49
C LEU A 90 13.24 41.31 45.49
N ASP A 91 13.90 42.21 46.22
CA ASP A 91 13.57 43.64 46.17
C ASP A 91 14.14 44.31 44.90
N ARG A 92 15.36 43.98 44.47
CA ARG A 92 15.92 44.38 43.17
C ARG A 92 15.00 43.99 42.00
N ARG A 93 14.39 42.80 42.07
CA ARG A 93 13.41 42.30 41.09
C ARG A 93 11.99 42.88 41.26
N GLY A 94 11.71 43.66 42.31
CA GLY A 94 10.38 44.19 42.63
C GLY A 94 9.36 43.14 43.12
N LEU A 95 9.84 41.96 43.50
CA LEU A 95 9.04 40.78 43.87
C LEU A 95 8.88 40.61 45.39
N LEU A 96 9.72 41.23 46.22
CA LEU A 96 9.76 41.03 47.68
C LEU A 96 8.37 41.19 48.35
N ARG A 97 7.56 42.16 47.90
CA ARG A 97 6.19 42.35 48.41
C ARG A 97 5.21 41.23 48.00
N ARG A 98 5.42 40.61 46.83
CA ARG A 98 4.56 39.51 46.32
C ARG A 98 4.81 38.19 47.03
N VAL A 99 6.02 37.97 47.55
CA VAL A 99 6.38 36.74 48.28
C VAL A 99 6.04 36.78 49.78
N GLY A 100 5.51 37.89 50.29
CA GLY A 100 5.21 38.08 51.72
C GLY A 100 6.25 38.91 52.51
N GLY A 101 7.27 39.47 51.84
CA GLY A 101 8.31 40.30 52.46
C GLY A 101 9.39 39.51 53.20
N ALA A 102 10.43 40.21 53.66
CA ALA A 102 11.55 39.61 54.38
C ALA A 102 11.15 38.76 55.62
N PRO A 103 10.11 39.11 56.42
CA PRO A 103 9.64 38.25 57.51
C PRO A 103 9.21 36.85 57.06
N TYR A 104 8.74 36.69 55.82
CA TYR A 104 8.37 35.37 55.30
C TYR A 104 9.60 34.46 55.11
N LEU A 105 10.73 34.99 54.66
CA LEU A 105 11.98 34.20 54.51
C LEU A 105 12.47 33.67 55.87
N HIS A 106 12.41 34.48 56.92
CA HIS A 106 12.69 34.02 58.29
C HIS A 106 11.63 33.02 58.81
N THR A 107 10.39 33.09 58.34
CA THR A 107 9.35 32.10 58.63
C THR A 107 9.64 30.76 57.96
N LEU A 108 10.13 30.77 56.71
CA LEU A 108 10.57 29.56 56.00
C LEU A 108 11.71 28.87 56.76
N ILE A 109 12.77 29.60 57.11
CA ILE A 109 13.87 29.10 57.96
C ILE A 109 13.33 28.48 59.26
N SER A 110 12.42 29.16 59.95
CA SER A 110 11.83 28.68 61.22
C SER A 110 10.92 27.45 61.08
N THR A 111 10.54 27.08 59.85
CA THR A 111 9.67 25.92 59.57
C THR A 111 10.47 24.62 59.42
N VAL A 112 11.78 24.69 59.16
CA VAL A 112 12.61 23.53 58.80
C VAL A 112 13.12 22.78 60.04
N PRO A 113 12.84 21.48 60.19
CA PRO A 113 13.39 20.71 61.31
C PRO A 113 14.90 20.44 61.20
N THR A 114 15.44 20.36 59.97
CA THR A 114 16.86 20.14 59.69
C THR A 114 17.16 20.36 58.21
N ALA A 115 18.17 21.17 57.86
CA ALA A 115 18.50 21.47 56.46
C ALA A 115 18.93 20.22 55.66
N ALA A 116 19.58 19.23 56.30
CA ALA A 116 19.99 17.97 55.69
C ALA A 116 18.82 17.11 55.15
N ASN A 117 17.56 17.41 55.51
CA ASN A 117 16.39 16.71 54.99
C ASN A 117 15.77 17.41 53.75
N ALA A 118 16.36 18.51 53.25
CA ALA A 118 15.82 19.27 52.12
C ALA A 118 15.59 18.40 50.86
N GLY A 119 16.53 17.52 50.51
CA GLY A 119 16.40 16.58 49.38
C GLY A 119 15.22 15.59 49.52
N TYR A 120 14.86 15.19 50.75
CA TYR A 120 13.68 14.36 51.01
C TYR A 120 12.38 15.13 50.79
N TYR A 121 12.29 16.36 51.33
CA TYR A 121 11.13 17.23 51.10
C TYR A 121 11.00 17.62 49.61
N ALA A 122 12.12 17.79 48.89
CA ALA A 122 12.13 18.02 47.45
C ALA A 122 11.52 16.85 46.66
N GLY A 123 11.79 15.60 47.07
CA GLY A 123 11.11 14.43 46.51
C GLY A 123 9.59 14.46 46.66
N ILE A 124 9.08 14.94 47.80
CA ILE A 124 7.64 15.11 48.03
C ILE A 124 7.07 16.20 47.10
N VAL A 125 7.74 17.36 46.97
CA VAL A 125 7.31 18.43 46.07
C VAL A 125 7.30 17.96 44.62
N ALA A 126 8.32 17.22 44.18
CA ALA A 126 8.42 16.65 42.84
C ALA A 126 7.28 15.66 42.54
N GLU A 127 6.93 14.80 43.50
CA GLU A 127 5.78 13.88 43.39
C GLU A 127 4.46 14.66 43.23
N LYS A 128 4.23 15.72 44.01
CA LYS A 128 3.01 16.52 43.89
C LYS A 128 2.98 17.34 42.59
N ALA A 129 4.14 17.82 42.12
CA ALA A 129 4.25 18.50 40.83
C ALA A 129 3.95 17.56 39.65
N LEU A 130 4.43 16.32 39.69
CA LEU A 130 4.12 15.28 38.70
C LEU A 130 2.61 14.95 38.69
N LEU A 131 2.01 14.74 39.86
CA LEU A 131 0.57 14.50 39.99
C LEU A 131 -0.27 15.69 39.51
N ARG A 132 0.21 16.93 39.71
CA ARG A 132 -0.44 18.15 39.22
C ARG A 132 -0.34 18.27 37.69
N ARG A 133 0.83 18.04 37.10
CA ARG A 133 1.00 17.96 35.63
C ARG A 133 0.09 16.89 35.00
N LEU A 134 -0.10 15.75 35.65
CA LEU A 134 -0.99 14.70 35.16
C LEU A 134 -2.47 15.14 35.16
N VAL A 135 -2.91 15.91 36.16
CA VAL A 135 -4.26 16.51 36.19
C VAL A 135 -4.43 17.57 35.10
N GLU A 136 -3.42 18.40 34.86
CA GLU A 136 -3.42 19.41 33.80
C GLU A 136 -3.48 18.76 32.41
N ALA A 137 -2.62 17.79 32.12
CA ALA A 137 -2.64 17.04 30.85
C ALA A 137 -3.96 16.27 30.66
N GLY A 138 -4.49 15.62 31.70
CA GLY A 138 -5.80 14.98 31.66
C GLY A 138 -6.94 15.96 31.35
N THR A 139 -6.84 17.20 31.85
CA THR A 139 -7.80 18.27 31.52
C THR A 139 -7.68 18.71 30.06
N ARG A 140 -6.45 18.84 29.52
CA ARG A 140 -6.22 19.14 28.09
C ARG A 140 -6.73 18.01 27.17
N VAL A 141 -6.54 16.74 27.54
CA VAL A 141 -7.11 15.58 26.83
C VAL A 141 -8.64 15.63 26.78
N VAL A 142 -9.31 16.00 27.88
CA VAL A 142 -10.77 16.18 27.89
C VAL A 142 -11.19 17.33 26.97
N GLN A 143 -10.48 18.45 26.97
CA GLN A 143 -10.73 19.57 26.06
C GLN A 143 -10.58 19.17 24.58
N TYR A 144 -9.56 18.36 24.25
CA TYR A 144 -9.37 17.83 22.89
C TYR A 144 -10.52 16.91 22.47
N GLY A 145 -11.06 16.11 23.38
CA GLY A 145 -12.24 15.27 23.13
C GLY A 145 -13.49 16.08 22.74
N TYR A 146 -13.72 17.22 23.39
CA TYR A 146 -14.81 18.13 23.01
C TYR A 146 -14.52 18.88 21.70
N ALA A 147 -13.30 19.39 21.49
CA ALA A 147 -12.92 20.06 20.25
C ALA A 147 -12.99 19.14 19.03
N GLY A 148 -12.70 17.84 19.20
CA GLY A 148 -12.85 16.82 18.16
C GLY A 148 -14.28 16.67 17.65
N ALA A 149 -15.28 16.88 18.51
CA ALA A 149 -16.69 16.80 18.12
C ALA A 149 -17.13 17.93 17.17
N GLU A 150 -16.36 19.02 17.07
CA GLU A 150 -16.63 20.15 16.17
C GLU A 150 -15.98 19.99 14.76
N GLY A 151 -15.38 18.83 14.47
CA GLY A 151 -14.98 18.43 13.12
C GLY A 151 -13.47 18.37 12.84
N ALA A 152 -12.63 18.28 13.87
CA ALA A 152 -11.22 17.92 13.70
C ALA A 152 -11.06 16.43 13.35
N ASP A 153 -9.89 16.03 12.81
CA ASP A 153 -9.60 14.62 12.57
C ASP A 153 -9.44 13.88 13.90
N VAL A 154 -10.19 12.77 14.06
CA VAL A 154 -10.13 11.91 15.25
C VAL A 154 -8.73 11.33 15.44
N ALA A 155 -7.98 11.07 14.37
CA ALA A 155 -6.60 10.63 14.45
C ALA A 155 -5.70 11.72 15.08
N GLU A 156 -5.83 12.96 14.62
CA GLU A 156 -5.03 14.08 15.16
C GLU A 156 -5.40 14.39 16.63
N VAL A 157 -6.68 14.28 16.99
CA VAL A 157 -7.15 14.42 18.39
C VAL A 157 -6.53 13.34 19.28
N VAL A 158 -6.47 12.09 18.82
CA VAL A 158 -5.85 10.98 19.55
C VAL A 158 -4.32 11.14 19.65
N ASP A 159 -3.64 11.55 18.57
CA ASP A 159 -2.19 11.78 18.58
C ASP A 159 -1.79 12.90 19.55
N ARG A 160 -2.52 14.03 19.54
CA ARG A 160 -2.31 15.13 20.50
C ARG A 160 -2.55 14.68 21.93
N ALA A 161 -3.58 13.87 22.18
CA ALA A 161 -3.86 13.31 23.50
C ALA A 161 -2.78 12.31 23.99
N GLN A 162 -2.17 11.54 23.08
CA GLN A 162 -1.05 10.66 23.41
C GLN A 162 0.23 11.46 23.74
N ALA A 163 0.52 12.53 22.99
CA ALA A 163 1.66 13.40 23.25
C ALA A 163 1.57 14.07 24.64
N GLU A 164 0.42 14.65 24.97
CA GLU A 164 0.13 15.27 26.27
C GLU A 164 0.41 14.35 27.47
N ILE A 165 -0.09 13.11 27.42
CA ILE A 165 0.12 12.13 28.50
C ILE A 165 1.59 11.69 28.57
N TYR A 166 2.27 11.63 27.43
CA TYR A 166 3.67 11.21 27.35
C TYR A 166 4.64 12.29 27.89
N GLU A 167 4.42 13.57 27.59
CA GLU A 167 5.25 14.69 28.10
C GLU A 167 5.30 14.75 29.64
N VAL A 168 4.24 14.32 30.33
CA VAL A 168 4.19 14.20 31.80
C VAL A 168 5.15 13.13 32.33
N THR A 169 5.48 12.12 31.52
CA THR A 169 6.32 10.98 31.93
C THR A 169 7.80 11.08 31.58
N ASP A 170 8.16 11.84 30.54
CA ASP A 170 9.52 11.86 30.00
C ASP A 170 10.31 13.07 30.51
N HIS A 171 10.76 12.98 31.77
CA HIS A 171 11.43 14.07 32.50
C HIS A 171 12.79 13.67 33.11
N ARG A 172 13.51 12.73 32.47
CA ARG A 172 14.95 12.56 32.73
C ARG A 172 15.76 13.55 31.89
N THR A 173 16.16 14.64 32.53
CA THR A 173 17.32 15.50 32.20
C THR A 173 17.76 15.51 30.73
N ALA A 174 17.04 16.28 29.92
CA ALA A 174 17.70 17.07 28.89
C ALA A 174 18.31 18.31 29.57
N GLU A 175 19.64 18.42 29.54
CA GLU A 175 20.39 19.61 29.88
C GLU A 175 21.11 20.08 28.62
N ASP A 176 20.81 21.30 28.15
CA ASP A 176 21.18 21.74 26.79
C ASP A 176 22.70 22.00 26.60
N PHE A 177 23.48 22.04 27.69
CA PHE A 177 24.91 22.34 27.67
C PHE A 177 25.68 21.55 28.73
N VAL A 178 26.40 20.50 28.31
CA VAL A 178 27.34 19.76 29.17
C VAL A 178 28.74 20.40 29.06
N PRO A 179 29.44 20.70 30.18
CA PRO A 179 30.82 21.15 30.17
C PRO A 179 31.77 20.15 29.48
N LEU A 180 32.75 20.65 28.72
CA LEU A 180 33.70 19.79 28.01
C LEU A 180 34.48 18.86 28.96
N GLU A 181 34.77 19.30 30.18
CA GLU A 181 35.45 18.51 31.22
C GLU A 181 34.68 17.24 31.60
N GLU A 182 33.35 17.32 31.67
CA GLU A 182 32.47 16.18 31.96
C GLU A 182 32.33 15.22 30.77
N LEU A 183 32.54 15.72 29.55
CA LEU A 183 32.59 14.88 28.34
C LEU A 183 33.96 14.24 28.13
N LEU A 184 35.05 14.83 28.64
CA LEU A 184 36.41 14.30 28.48
C LEU A 184 36.59 12.94 29.14
N GLN A 185 36.15 12.75 30.39
CA GLN A 185 36.37 11.47 31.08
C GLN A 185 35.64 10.29 30.40
N PRO A 186 34.33 10.35 30.07
CA PRO A 186 33.67 9.29 29.30
C PRO A 186 34.29 9.05 27.93
N THR A 187 34.76 10.11 27.24
CA THR A 187 35.45 9.97 25.94
C THR A 187 36.79 9.24 26.10
N MET A 188 37.54 9.48 27.18
CA MET A 188 38.78 8.76 27.47
C MET A 188 38.50 7.30 27.90
N ASP A 189 37.46 7.07 28.70
CA ASP A 189 37.02 5.73 29.10
C ASP A 189 36.58 4.90 27.87
N GLU A 190 35.91 5.53 26.88
CA GLU A 190 35.65 4.92 25.57
C GLU A 190 36.94 4.62 24.81
N ILE A 191 37.89 5.57 24.72
CA ILE A 191 39.18 5.37 24.04
C ILE A 191 40.00 4.22 24.67
N ASP A 192 40.00 4.08 25.99
CA ASP A 192 40.66 2.97 26.68
C ASP A 192 39.91 1.64 26.52
N ALA A 193 38.57 1.66 26.47
CA ALA A 193 37.77 0.49 26.11
C ALA A 193 38.03 0.04 24.66
N ILE A 194 38.24 0.99 23.74
CA ILE A 194 38.61 0.74 22.34
C ILE A 194 40.01 0.14 22.26
N ALA A 195 41.00 0.74 22.93
CA ALA A 195 42.39 0.27 22.94
C ALA A 195 42.51 -1.14 23.55
N SER A 196 41.91 -1.37 24.72
CA SER A 196 41.91 -2.68 25.39
C SER A 196 41.17 -3.78 24.61
N SER A 197 40.19 -3.41 23.78
CA SER A 197 39.46 -4.33 22.88
C SER A 197 40.18 -4.60 21.54
N GLY A 198 41.40 -4.09 21.35
CA GLY A 198 42.19 -4.29 20.12
C GLY A 198 42.06 -3.17 19.07
N GLY A 199 41.67 -1.96 19.49
CA GLY A 199 41.72 -0.74 18.67
C GLY A 199 40.48 -0.45 17.81
N LEU A 200 39.34 -1.11 18.06
CA LEU A 200 38.12 -0.97 17.26
C LEU A 200 36.87 -0.66 18.11
N ALA A 201 36.37 0.57 17.98
CA ALA A 201 35.09 1.03 18.53
C ALA A 201 33.90 0.38 17.81
N ARG A 202 33.58 -0.87 18.14
CA ARG A 202 32.60 -1.64 17.34
C ARG A 202 31.17 -1.09 17.45
N GLY A 203 30.72 -0.44 16.38
CA GLY A 203 29.30 -0.31 16.07
C GLY A 203 28.66 -1.68 15.79
N VAL A 204 27.37 -1.69 15.44
CA VAL A 204 26.65 -2.92 15.07
C VAL A 204 27.30 -3.55 13.83
N PRO A 205 27.84 -4.78 13.90
CA PRO A 205 28.59 -5.35 12.77
C PRO A 205 27.67 -5.66 11.59
N THR A 206 27.99 -5.11 10.41
CA THR A 206 27.25 -5.38 9.16
C THR A 206 27.34 -6.86 8.76
N GLY A 207 28.41 -7.54 9.15
CA GLY A 207 28.65 -8.95 8.85
C GLY A 207 29.42 -9.17 7.56
N PHE A 208 29.81 -8.09 6.88
CA PHE A 208 30.77 -8.09 5.79
C PHE A 208 32.09 -7.56 6.33
N ALA A 209 33.11 -8.41 6.44
CA ALA A 209 34.36 -8.08 7.12
C ALA A 209 35.05 -6.87 6.48
N ASP A 210 35.09 -6.82 5.15
CA ASP A 210 35.72 -5.73 4.39
C ASP A 210 34.92 -4.41 4.47
N LEU A 211 33.63 -4.45 4.84
CA LEU A 211 32.81 -3.27 5.10
C LEU A 211 32.94 -2.83 6.57
N ASP A 212 32.95 -3.78 7.50
CA ASP A 212 33.19 -3.52 8.93
C ASP A 212 34.63 -3.01 9.17
N GLU A 213 35.60 -3.35 8.31
CA GLU A 213 36.98 -2.81 8.30
C GLU A 213 37.03 -1.33 7.86
N VAL A 214 36.05 -0.86 7.07
CA VAL A 214 35.95 0.52 6.57
C VAL A 214 35.02 1.40 7.42
N THR A 215 33.96 0.84 7.99
CA THR A 215 32.95 1.55 8.80
C THR A 215 33.17 1.42 10.31
N ASN A 216 33.91 0.39 10.75
CA ASN A 216 33.97 -0.05 12.14
C ASN A 216 32.56 -0.40 12.71
N GLY A 217 31.69 -0.93 11.84
CA GLY A 217 30.28 -1.21 12.13
C GLY A 217 29.36 -0.01 11.93
N LEU A 218 28.08 -0.19 12.24
CA LEU A 218 27.05 0.87 12.17
C LEU A 218 26.87 1.53 13.54
N HIS A 219 27.05 2.84 13.63
CA HIS A 219 27.15 3.54 14.92
C HIS A 219 25.81 4.13 15.40
N PRO A 220 25.61 4.27 16.71
CA PRO A 220 24.51 5.07 17.28
C PRO A 220 24.31 6.42 16.59
N GLY A 221 23.06 6.86 16.45
CA GLY A 221 22.75 8.17 15.86
C GLY A 221 22.91 8.28 14.34
N GLN A 222 23.40 7.24 13.66
CA GLN A 222 23.58 7.24 12.20
C GLN A 222 22.28 6.92 11.44
N MET A 223 22.01 7.69 10.40
CA MET A 223 21.09 7.36 9.33
C MET A 223 21.90 6.82 8.16
N ILE A 224 21.66 5.55 7.82
CA ILE A 224 22.31 4.84 6.71
C ILE A 224 21.27 4.63 5.61
N ILE A 225 21.62 4.98 4.38
CA ILE A 225 20.80 4.65 3.21
C ILE A 225 21.44 3.48 2.48
N VAL A 226 20.64 2.45 2.23
CA VAL A 226 21.01 1.30 1.40
C VAL A 226 20.15 1.38 0.15
N ALA A 227 20.77 1.67 -1.00
CA ALA A 227 20.04 1.92 -2.23
C ALA A 227 20.42 0.97 -3.37
N ALA A 228 19.42 0.45 -4.07
CA ALA A 228 19.57 -0.51 -5.16
C ALA A 228 18.64 -0.15 -6.32
N ARG A 229 18.98 -0.59 -7.53
CA ARG A 229 18.06 -0.49 -8.69
C ARG A 229 16.94 -1.54 -8.58
N PRO A 230 15.69 -1.20 -8.89
CA PRO A 230 14.62 -2.18 -9.05
C PRO A 230 14.90 -3.22 -10.17
N GLY A 231 14.13 -4.32 -10.17
CA GLY A 231 13.92 -5.12 -11.39
C GLY A 231 14.90 -6.26 -11.72
N MET A 232 15.68 -6.77 -10.76
CA MET A 232 16.62 -7.91 -10.96
C MET A 232 15.96 -9.30 -11.20
N GLY A 233 14.75 -9.33 -11.78
CA GLY A 233 14.00 -10.57 -12.03
C GLY A 233 12.58 -10.38 -12.57
N LYS A 234 12.34 -9.45 -13.51
CA LYS A 234 11.00 -9.18 -14.10
C LYS A 234 10.98 -9.09 -15.64
N ALA A 235 12.01 -9.59 -16.33
CA ALA A 235 12.12 -9.45 -17.80
C ALA A 235 11.19 -10.38 -18.59
N LEU A 236 10.53 -9.87 -19.63
CA LEU A 236 9.63 -10.58 -20.55
C LEU A 236 10.00 -10.29 -22.01
N ALA A 237 9.68 -11.19 -22.94
CA ALA A 237 9.93 -11.00 -24.37
C ALA A 237 9.20 -9.76 -24.91
N LEU A 238 9.82 -9.02 -25.85
CA LEU A 238 9.29 -7.73 -26.33
C LEU A 238 7.88 -7.82 -26.95
N ASP A 239 7.54 -8.95 -27.57
CA ASP A 239 6.23 -9.21 -28.17
C ASP A 239 5.14 -9.56 -27.13
N THR A 240 5.51 -9.71 -25.84
CA THR A 240 4.55 -10.00 -24.76
C THR A 240 3.52 -8.87 -24.66
N PRO A 241 2.22 -9.15 -24.89
CA PRO A 241 1.19 -8.12 -24.85
C PRO A 241 0.84 -7.76 -23.40
N LEU A 242 0.68 -6.46 -23.15
CA LEU A 242 0.34 -5.88 -21.85
C LEU A 242 -1.02 -5.15 -21.98
N PRO A 243 -1.99 -5.39 -21.07
CA PRO A 243 -3.30 -4.78 -21.15
C PRO A 243 -3.26 -3.34 -20.62
N THR A 244 -3.98 -2.45 -21.29
CA THR A 244 -4.09 -1.03 -20.92
C THR A 244 -5.57 -0.66 -20.67
N PRO A 245 -5.87 0.45 -19.99
CA PRO A 245 -7.24 0.97 -19.86
C PRO A 245 -7.93 1.30 -21.21
N THR A 246 -7.16 1.40 -22.30
CA THR A 246 -7.62 1.75 -23.65
C THR A 246 -7.60 0.58 -24.64
N GLY A 247 -6.91 -0.52 -24.34
CA GLY A 247 -6.71 -1.65 -25.25
C GLY A 247 -5.52 -2.52 -24.83
N TRP A 248 -4.53 -2.62 -25.71
CA TRP A 248 -3.28 -3.37 -25.51
C TRP A 248 -2.08 -2.54 -25.96
N THR A 249 -0.93 -2.80 -25.35
CA THR A 249 0.41 -2.45 -25.84
C THR A 249 1.29 -3.71 -25.81
N THR A 250 2.56 -3.62 -26.19
CA THR A 250 3.55 -4.71 -26.04
C THR A 250 4.69 -4.28 -25.12
N MET A 251 5.44 -5.26 -24.59
CA MET A 251 6.64 -5.02 -23.78
C MET A 251 7.73 -4.25 -24.55
N GLY A 252 7.74 -4.31 -25.89
CA GLY A 252 8.60 -3.50 -26.75
C GLY A 252 8.12 -2.06 -26.95
N GLU A 253 6.81 -1.85 -27.13
CA GLU A 253 6.23 -0.53 -27.45
C GLU A 253 5.98 0.35 -26.22
N VAL A 254 5.74 -0.25 -25.05
CA VAL A 254 5.39 0.47 -23.81
C VAL A 254 6.47 1.48 -23.37
N ALA A 255 6.01 2.67 -22.99
CA ALA A 255 6.83 3.81 -22.60
C ALA A 255 6.50 4.32 -21.19
N VAL A 256 7.40 5.13 -20.63
CA VAL A 256 7.16 5.84 -19.35
C VAL A 256 6.07 6.89 -19.55
N GLY A 257 5.03 6.85 -18.71
CA GLY A 257 3.82 7.65 -18.82
C GLY A 257 2.60 6.87 -19.35
N ASP A 258 2.80 5.73 -20.00
CA ASP A 258 1.70 4.84 -20.39
C ASP A 258 0.97 4.27 -19.18
N HIS A 259 -0.25 3.76 -19.38
CA HIS A 259 -1.04 3.13 -18.33
C HIS A 259 -1.25 1.65 -18.63
N LEU A 260 -0.85 0.79 -17.69
CA LEU A 260 -1.13 -0.64 -17.66
C LEU A 260 -2.23 -0.92 -16.63
N LEU A 261 -2.48 -2.20 -16.36
CA LEU A 261 -3.43 -2.66 -15.35
C LEU A 261 -2.70 -3.53 -14.31
N ASP A 262 -3.08 -3.40 -13.03
CA ASP A 262 -2.48 -4.12 -11.88
C ASP A 262 -3.16 -5.46 -11.56
N GLY A 263 -2.70 -6.17 -10.52
CA GLY A 263 -3.26 -7.47 -10.11
C GLY A 263 -4.73 -7.44 -9.68
N ASP A 264 -5.17 -6.31 -9.13
CA ASP A 264 -6.56 -6.01 -8.78
C ASP A 264 -7.38 -5.51 -9.99
N GLY A 265 -6.74 -5.32 -11.13
CA GLY A 265 -7.35 -4.90 -12.39
C GLY A 265 -7.49 -3.38 -12.55
N ARG A 266 -6.90 -2.56 -11.68
CA ARG A 266 -6.98 -1.09 -11.72
C ARG A 266 -5.95 -0.48 -12.69
N PRO A 267 -6.20 0.73 -13.23
CA PRO A 267 -5.19 1.50 -13.95
C PRO A 267 -4.00 1.88 -13.06
N THR A 268 -2.80 1.58 -13.54
CA THR A 268 -1.51 1.98 -12.95
C THR A 268 -0.60 2.50 -14.05
N ARG A 269 0.22 3.50 -13.76
CA ARG A 269 1.05 4.19 -14.75
C ARG A 269 2.48 3.63 -14.71
N VAL A 270 3.04 3.44 -15.89
CA VAL A 270 4.43 3.04 -16.09
C VAL A 270 5.33 4.20 -15.71
N VAL A 271 6.02 4.09 -14.58
CA VAL A 271 7.05 5.05 -14.16
C VAL A 271 8.42 4.74 -14.76
N ALA A 272 8.61 3.51 -15.23
CA ALA A 272 9.92 3.01 -15.60
C ALA A 272 9.83 1.85 -16.61
N ALA A 273 10.69 1.87 -17.64
CA ALA A 273 10.85 0.80 -18.62
C ALA A 273 12.34 0.63 -18.97
N THR A 274 12.91 -0.57 -18.82
CA THR A 274 14.36 -0.81 -19.05
C THR A 274 14.72 -0.69 -20.53
N ASP A 275 16.02 -0.67 -20.82
CA ASP A 275 16.50 -1.04 -22.15
C ASP A 275 16.16 -2.50 -22.50
N VAL A 276 16.32 -2.82 -23.78
CA VAL A 276 16.20 -4.18 -24.31
C VAL A 276 17.46 -4.97 -23.95
N MET A 277 17.27 -6.07 -23.22
CA MET A 277 18.32 -7.04 -22.91
C MET A 277 18.31 -8.18 -23.94
N VAL A 278 19.49 -8.62 -24.36
CA VAL A 278 19.69 -9.74 -25.29
C VAL A 278 20.50 -10.86 -24.64
N ASP A 279 20.62 -12.00 -25.32
CA ASP A 279 21.45 -13.15 -24.92
C ASP A 279 21.18 -13.73 -23.51
N ARG A 280 19.96 -13.54 -23.00
CA ARG A 280 19.49 -14.11 -21.72
C ARG A 280 18.80 -15.46 -21.96
N PRO A 281 19.08 -16.50 -21.15
CA PRO A 281 18.36 -17.77 -21.23
C PRO A 281 16.86 -17.56 -21.01
N CYS A 282 16.06 -17.84 -22.03
CA CYS A 282 14.61 -17.65 -22.04
C CYS A 282 13.87 -18.98 -21.92
N PHE A 283 12.68 -18.93 -21.35
CA PHE A 283 11.78 -20.07 -21.18
C PHE A 283 10.36 -19.70 -21.62
N GLU A 284 9.72 -20.63 -22.31
CA GLU A 284 8.32 -20.58 -22.67
C GLU A 284 7.49 -21.26 -21.57
N VAL A 285 6.67 -20.47 -20.86
CA VAL A 285 5.84 -20.90 -19.73
C VAL A 285 4.41 -21.14 -20.21
N GLU A 286 3.97 -22.39 -20.22
CA GLU A 286 2.62 -22.80 -20.63
C GLU A 286 1.72 -22.96 -19.40
N PHE A 287 0.53 -22.35 -19.43
CA PHE A 287 -0.46 -22.38 -18.36
C PHE A 287 -1.64 -23.30 -18.69
N SER A 288 -2.35 -23.78 -17.66
CA SER A 288 -3.45 -24.75 -17.74
C SER A 288 -4.70 -24.32 -18.51
N ASP A 289 -4.69 -23.12 -19.08
CA ASP A 289 -5.69 -22.61 -20.00
C ASP A 289 -5.25 -22.60 -21.47
N GLY A 290 -4.02 -23.04 -21.75
CA GLY A 290 -3.38 -22.98 -23.07
C GLY A 290 -2.75 -21.63 -23.39
N SER A 291 -2.66 -20.72 -22.42
CA SER A 291 -1.89 -19.48 -22.59
C SER A 291 -0.39 -19.72 -22.36
N VAL A 292 0.42 -18.91 -23.02
CA VAL A 292 1.88 -19.01 -23.04
C VAL A 292 2.47 -17.62 -22.83
N ILE A 293 3.56 -17.53 -22.06
CA ILE A 293 4.39 -16.32 -21.91
C ILE A 293 5.86 -16.74 -22.05
N VAL A 294 6.64 -15.98 -22.84
CA VAL A 294 8.10 -16.12 -22.91
C VAL A 294 8.74 -15.16 -21.91
N ALA A 295 9.43 -15.72 -20.93
CA ALA A 295 10.05 -14.99 -19.82
C ALA A 295 11.53 -15.39 -19.69
N ASP A 296 12.35 -14.51 -19.10
CA ASP A 296 13.72 -14.89 -18.80
C ASP A 296 13.79 -15.91 -17.65
N ALA A 297 14.94 -16.58 -17.50
CA ALA A 297 15.15 -17.61 -16.49
C ALA A 297 14.93 -17.14 -15.04
N GLU A 298 15.16 -15.86 -14.76
CA GLU A 298 15.16 -15.28 -13.42
C GLU A 298 13.83 -14.56 -13.09
N HIS A 299 12.94 -14.42 -14.09
CA HIS A 299 11.63 -13.78 -13.99
C HIS A 299 10.74 -14.39 -12.90
N GLN A 300 10.18 -13.53 -12.04
CA GLN A 300 9.58 -13.91 -10.75
C GLN A 300 8.05 -14.03 -10.75
N TRP A 301 7.54 -15.25 -10.62
CA TRP A 301 6.13 -15.63 -10.61
C TRP A 301 5.59 -15.90 -9.20
N LEU A 302 4.53 -15.21 -8.77
CA LEU A 302 3.84 -15.52 -7.51
C LEU A 302 3.08 -16.85 -7.61
N THR A 303 3.64 -17.95 -7.07
CA THR A 303 3.12 -19.31 -7.26
C THR A 303 2.76 -20.04 -5.96
N GLU A 304 1.62 -20.70 -5.93
CA GLU A 304 1.30 -21.71 -4.92
C GLU A 304 1.81 -23.10 -5.36
N THR A 305 2.17 -23.98 -4.42
CA THR A 305 2.51 -25.39 -4.72
C THR A 305 1.37 -26.34 -4.37
N ARG A 306 1.47 -27.62 -4.79
CA ARG A 306 0.50 -28.65 -4.38
C ARG A 306 0.51 -28.90 -2.86
N VAL A 307 1.62 -28.62 -2.19
CA VAL A 307 1.76 -28.74 -0.73
C VAL A 307 1.07 -27.57 -0.03
N SER A 308 1.39 -26.32 -0.41
CA SER A 308 0.78 -25.15 0.23
C SER A 308 -0.73 -25.06 0.02
N ARG A 309 -1.24 -25.36 -1.20
CA ARG A 309 -2.69 -25.49 -1.48
C ARG A 309 -3.39 -26.64 -0.74
N ARG A 310 -2.66 -27.56 -0.10
CA ARG A 310 -3.23 -28.61 0.77
C ARG A 310 -3.22 -28.19 2.24
N ALA A 311 -2.19 -27.47 2.68
CA ALA A 311 -2.13 -26.87 4.02
C ALA A 311 -3.21 -25.79 4.21
N ALA A 312 -3.35 -24.87 3.25
CA ALA A 312 -4.37 -23.81 3.23
C ALA A 312 -5.83 -24.29 3.05
N ARG A 313 -6.08 -25.61 3.16
CA ARG A 313 -7.43 -26.20 3.24
C ARG A 313 -7.76 -26.75 4.63
N GLY A 314 -6.79 -26.76 5.55
CA GLY A 314 -6.99 -27.15 6.96
C GLY A 314 -7.24 -25.97 7.90
N ALA A 315 -6.69 -24.79 7.56
CA ALA A 315 -7.03 -23.51 8.17
C ALA A 315 -7.59 -22.59 7.07
N GLY A 316 -8.65 -21.83 7.38
CA GLY A 316 -9.43 -21.06 6.40
C GLY A 316 -8.77 -19.74 5.97
N ASP A 317 -7.55 -19.82 5.45
CA ASP A 317 -6.62 -18.70 5.36
C ASP A 317 -5.82 -18.73 4.04
N GLN A 318 -5.65 -17.59 3.38
CA GLN A 318 -5.13 -17.52 1.99
C GLN A 318 -3.59 -17.54 1.90
N ARG A 319 -2.91 -18.03 2.95
CA ARG A 319 -1.44 -18.01 3.12
C ARG A 319 -0.73 -19.14 2.35
N GLY A 320 -0.96 -19.22 1.04
CA GLY A 320 -0.50 -20.33 0.18
C GLY A 320 0.55 -20.00 -0.90
N ALA A 321 0.76 -18.72 -1.23
CA ALA A 321 1.54 -18.28 -2.40
C ALA A 321 3.01 -17.93 -2.07
N ALA A 322 3.89 -18.04 -3.06
CA ALA A 322 5.31 -17.76 -2.95
C ALA A 322 5.96 -17.44 -4.31
N VAL A 323 6.63 -16.30 -4.42
CA VAL A 323 7.38 -15.84 -5.59
C VAL A 323 8.50 -16.82 -5.99
N ARG A 324 8.53 -17.32 -7.23
CA ARG A 324 9.58 -18.25 -7.76
C ARG A 324 10.05 -17.84 -9.14
N THR A 325 11.32 -18.08 -9.48
CA THR A 325 11.84 -17.77 -10.83
C THR A 325 11.32 -18.74 -11.88
N THR A 326 11.33 -18.37 -13.17
CA THR A 326 10.94 -19.28 -14.26
C THR A 326 11.75 -20.58 -14.24
N ARG A 327 13.05 -20.49 -13.94
CA ARG A 327 13.94 -21.65 -13.76
C ARG A 327 13.51 -22.54 -12.59
N GLU A 328 13.23 -21.96 -11.42
CA GLU A 328 12.70 -22.71 -10.27
C GLU A 328 11.37 -23.41 -10.60
N VAL A 329 10.50 -22.75 -11.36
CA VAL A 329 9.22 -23.32 -11.82
C VAL A 329 9.47 -24.49 -12.79
N ALA A 330 10.45 -24.42 -13.70
CA ALA A 330 10.85 -25.52 -14.58
C ALA A 330 11.35 -26.74 -13.79
N ASP A 331 12.36 -26.54 -12.94
CA ASP A 331 13.01 -27.58 -12.13
C ASP A 331 12.03 -28.26 -11.14
N THR A 332 10.96 -27.56 -10.77
CA THR A 332 9.97 -28.04 -9.79
C THR A 332 8.55 -28.18 -10.34
N LEU A 333 8.38 -28.17 -11.67
CA LEU A 333 7.13 -28.13 -12.44
C LEU A 333 6.12 -29.24 -12.07
N ARG A 334 6.62 -30.45 -11.81
CA ARG A 334 5.81 -31.62 -11.42
C ARG A 334 6.10 -32.06 -10.00
N CYS A 335 5.07 -32.61 -9.36
CA CYS A 335 5.22 -33.34 -8.11
C CYS A 335 5.98 -34.66 -8.34
N ALA A 336 6.80 -35.07 -7.37
CA ALA A 336 7.54 -36.34 -7.41
C ALA A 336 6.66 -37.60 -7.15
N THR A 337 5.34 -37.43 -7.17
CA THR A 337 4.37 -38.52 -7.06
C THR A 337 4.24 -39.27 -8.38
N GLY A 338 3.90 -40.57 -8.34
CA GLY A 338 3.78 -41.41 -9.54
C GLY A 338 2.73 -40.95 -10.57
N ASP A 339 1.84 -40.03 -10.19
CA ASP A 339 0.87 -39.37 -11.08
C ASP A 339 1.43 -38.12 -11.81
N ARG A 340 2.69 -37.73 -11.54
CA ARG A 340 3.44 -36.59 -12.11
C ARG A 340 2.59 -35.32 -12.32
N ARG A 341 1.72 -34.99 -11.36
CA ARG A 341 0.77 -33.86 -11.49
C ARG A 341 1.47 -32.49 -11.46
N PRO A 342 0.91 -31.45 -12.12
CA PRO A 342 1.40 -30.07 -12.02
C PRO A 342 1.50 -29.58 -10.58
N ASN A 343 2.63 -28.95 -10.26
CA ASN A 343 2.93 -28.47 -8.91
C ASN A 343 2.46 -27.03 -8.69
N HIS A 344 2.79 -26.12 -9.62
CA HIS A 344 2.61 -24.67 -9.44
C HIS A 344 1.25 -24.16 -9.93
N SER A 345 0.75 -23.10 -9.30
CA SER A 345 -0.32 -22.25 -9.85
C SER A 345 -0.13 -20.79 -9.49
N VAL A 346 -0.38 -19.89 -10.45
CA VAL A 346 -0.48 -18.44 -10.21
C VAL A 346 -1.94 -18.08 -9.98
N ALA A 347 -2.21 -17.08 -9.16
CA ALA A 347 -3.56 -16.53 -9.02
C ALA A 347 -4.08 -15.94 -10.35
N ASN A 348 -5.39 -15.91 -10.53
CA ASN A 348 -5.97 -15.07 -11.59
C ASN A 348 -5.96 -13.61 -11.13
N ALA A 349 -5.92 -12.67 -12.08
CA ALA A 349 -6.30 -11.28 -11.81
C ALA A 349 -7.75 -11.17 -11.32
N LEU A 350 -8.08 -10.10 -10.60
CA LEU A 350 -9.47 -9.72 -10.35
C LEU A 350 -10.14 -9.17 -11.63
N PRO A 351 -11.48 -9.00 -11.64
CA PRO A 351 -12.16 -8.30 -12.74
C PRO A 351 -11.60 -6.88 -12.91
N LEU A 352 -11.30 -6.45 -14.14
CA LEU A 352 -10.72 -5.14 -14.40
C LEU A 352 -11.62 -4.01 -13.84
N ASP A 353 -11.06 -3.14 -13.01
CA ASP A 353 -11.75 -2.00 -12.42
C ASP A 353 -11.62 -0.79 -13.34
N LEU A 354 -12.66 -0.56 -14.16
CA LEU A 354 -12.66 0.42 -15.24
C LEU A 354 -13.95 1.26 -15.20
N PRO A 355 -13.91 2.55 -15.58
CA PRO A 355 -15.06 3.43 -15.51
C PRO A 355 -16.16 3.04 -16.50
N SER A 356 -17.41 3.37 -16.15
CA SER A 356 -18.58 3.18 -17.02
C SER A 356 -18.46 4.06 -18.27
N ARG A 357 -18.74 3.48 -19.45
CA ARG A 357 -18.76 4.20 -20.73
C ARG A 357 -20.18 4.43 -21.25
N ASP A 358 -20.39 5.51 -22.00
CA ASP A 358 -21.61 5.73 -22.79
C ASP A 358 -21.58 4.86 -24.06
N LEU A 359 -22.23 3.71 -24.00
CA LEU A 359 -22.18 2.69 -25.04
C LEU A 359 -23.36 2.85 -26.00
N LEU A 360 -23.06 3.07 -27.28
CA LEU A 360 -24.07 3.33 -28.33
C LEU A 360 -25.12 2.22 -28.45
N VAL A 361 -24.76 0.96 -28.18
CA VAL A 361 -25.70 -0.16 -28.09
C VAL A 361 -25.66 -0.68 -26.65
N PRO A 362 -26.81 -0.89 -25.99
CA PRO A 362 -26.84 -1.48 -24.66
C PRO A 362 -26.14 -2.86 -24.62
N PRO A 363 -25.38 -3.20 -23.56
CA PRO A 363 -24.43 -4.32 -23.62
C PRO A 363 -25.08 -5.69 -23.84
N TYR A 364 -26.19 -6.01 -23.16
CA TYR A 364 -26.86 -7.31 -23.33
C TYR A 364 -27.41 -7.46 -24.74
N THR A 365 -28.03 -6.40 -25.28
CA THR A 365 -28.53 -6.31 -26.65
C THR A 365 -27.41 -6.52 -27.68
N LEU A 366 -26.23 -5.92 -27.46
CA LEU A 366 -25.09 -6.18 -28.34
C LEU A 366 -24.67 -7.64 -28.26
N GLY A 367 -24.59 -8.23 -27.07
CA GLY A 367 -24.21 -9.63 -26.89
C GLY A 367 -25.17 -10.61 -27.56
N ALA A 368 -26.47 -10.42 -27.36
CA ALA A 368 -27.51 -11.24 -27.99
C ALA A 368 -27.55 -11.07 -29.51
N TRP A 369 -27.23 -9.89 -30.04
CA TRP A 369 -27.09 -9.68 -31.49
C TRP A 369 -25.77 -10.24 -32.06
N LEU A 370 -24.69 -10.26 -31.29
CA LEU A 370 -23.43 -10.90 -31.69
C LEU A 370 -23.58 -12.43 -31.79
N GLY A 371 -24.45 -13.05 -30.97
CA GLY A 371 -24.89 -14.44 -31.14
C GLY A 371 -25.98 -14.60 -32.21
N ASP A 372 -27.24 -14.76 -31.79
CA ASP A 372 -28.44 -15.01 -32.63
C ASP A 372 -28.78 -13.93 -33.69
N GLY A 373 -28.01 -12.82 -33.77
CA GLY A 373 -28.21 -11.75 -34.75
C GLY A 373 -27.56 -11.99 -36.11
N THR A 374 -28.03 -11.26 -37.13
CA THR A 374 -27.43 -11.27 -38.48
C THR A 374 -26.49 -10.08 -38.68
N SER A 375 -25.28 -10.31 -39.20
CA SER A 375 -24.29 -9.26 -39.46
C SER A 375 -24.79 -8.19 -40.45
N ALA A 376 -25.80 -8.49 -41.28
CA ALA A 376 -26.32 -7.56 -42.27
C ALA A 376 -27.34 -6.53 -41.72
N ALA A 377 -27.97 -6.78 -40.57
CA ALA A 377 -29.09 -5.96 -40.09
C ALA A 377 -29.30 -6.01 -38.57
N ALA A 378 -29.98 -4.98 -38.03
CA ALA A 378 -30.47 -4.98 -36.65
C ALA A 378 -31.67 -5.95 -36.49
N GLN A 379 -31.38 -7.25 -36.55
CA GLN A 379 -32.34 -8.34 -36.38
C GLN A 379 -31.69 -9.48 -35.59
N ILE A 380 -32.50 -10.17 -34.79
CA ILE A 380 -32.15 -11.37 -34.02
C ILE A 380 -33.17 -12.46 -34.35
N THR A 381 -32.79 -13.74 -34.33
CA THR A 381 -33.71 -14.87 -34.50
C THR A 381 -33.60 -15.81 -33.30
N THR A 382 -34.57 -15.80 -32.40
CA THR A 382 -34.50 -16.56 -31.15
C THR A 382 -35.86 -17.10 -30.71
N VAL A 383 -35.86 -18.29 -30.12
CA VAL A 383 -37.06 -18.97 -29.62
C VAL A 383 -37.36 -18.67 -28.15
N ASP A 384 -36.40 -18.08 -27.43
CA ASP A 384 -36.51 -17.70 -26.01
C ASP A 384 -37.13 -16.29 -25.87
N PRO A 385 -38.41 -16.16 -25.46
CA PRO A 385 -39.04 -14.85 -25.30
C PRO A 385 -38.36 -14.02 -24.21
N GLU A 386 -37.71 -14.64 -23.22
CA GLU A 386 -36.99 -13.92 -22.18
C GLU A 386 -35.77 -13.14 -22.72
N ILE A 387 -35.10 -13.58 -23.79
CA ILE A 387 -34.02 -12.79 -24.44
C ILE A 387 -34.61 -11.49 -25.01
N VAL A 388 -35.80 -11.59 -25.63
CA VAL A 388 -36.54 -10.42 -26.12
C VAL A 388 -36.90 -9.48 -24.97
N MET A 389 -37.37 -10.02 -23.84
CA MET A 389 -37.70 -9.22 -22.65
C MET A 389 -36.49 -8.48 -22.06
N GLN A 390 -35.29 -9.08 -22.05
CA GLN A 390 -34.06 -8.41 -21.60
C GLN A 390 -33.67 -7.26 -22.56
N ILE A 391 -33.75 -7.48 -23.87
CA ILE A 391 -33.49 -6.46 -24.90
C ILE A 391 -34.47 -5.28 -24.78
N GLU A 392 -35.75 -5.56 -24.55
CA GLU A 392 -36.75 -4.50 -24.32
C GLU A 392 -36.56 -3.79 -22.97
N GLY A 393 -36.03 -4.49 -21.95
CA GLY A 393 -35.62 -3.91 -20.67
C GLY A 393 -34.46 -2.91 -20.78
N GLU A 394 -33.56 -3.09 -21.74
CA GLU A 394 -32.52 -2.11 -22.12
C GLU A 394 -33.06 -0.96 -23.02
N GLY A 395 -34.38 -0.88 -23.24
CA GLY A 395 -35.02 0.17 -24.03
C GLY A 395 -34.93 -0.01 -25.55
N ILE A 396 -34.58 -1.22 -26.02
CA ILE A 396 -34.53 -1.57 -27.44
C ILE A 396 -35.78 -2.38 -27.79
N ARG A 397 -36.69 -1.78 -28.57
CA ARG A 397 -37.94 -2.44 -28.95
C ARG A 397 -37.71 -3.56 -29.96
N ALA A 398 -38.23 -4.74 -29.68
CA ALA A 398 -38.23 -5.88 -30.59
C ALA A 398 -39.57 -5.93 -31.36
N VAL A 399 -39.50 -5.93 -32.70
CA VAL A 399 -40.69 -6.03 -33.55
C VAL A 399 -40.69 -7.39 -34.26
N PRO A 400 -41.65 -8.29 -33.99
CA PRO A 400 -41.76 -9.57 -34.69
C PRO A 400 -41.80 -9.39 -36.21
N SER A 401 -41.09 -10.25 -36.93
CA SER A 401 -41.07 -10.26 -38.40
C SER A 401 -42.29 -10.97 -38.95
N THR A 402 -42.89 -10.43 -40.02
CA THR A 402 -43.97 -11.08 -40.77
C THR A 402 -43.46 -12.09 -41.80
N SER A 403 -42.15 -12.16 -42.06
CA SER A 403 -41.56 -13.01 -43.11
C SER A 403 -40.81 -14.25 -42.60
N ALA A 404 -40.64 -14.40 -41.28
CA ALA A 404 -40.14 -15.63 -40.66
C ALA A 404 -40.58 -15.71 -39.18
N PRO A 405 -40.96 -16.89 -38.66
CA PRO A 405 -41.22 -17.08 -37.24
C PRO A 405 -39.93 -16.85 -36.44
N TYR A 406 -40.08 -16.48 -35.16
CA TYR A 406 -38.97 -16.27 -34.20
C TYR A 406 -37.93 -15.20 -34.56
N ARG A 407 -38.10 -14.50 -35.69
CA ARG A 407 -37.24 -13.37 -36.11
C ARG A 407 -37.82 -12.06 -35.61
N TYR A 408 -36.99 -11.25 -34.97
CA TYR A 408 -37.34 -9.93 -34.44
C TYR A 408 -36.45 -8.86 -35.07
N GLN A 409 -37.05 -7.78 -35.58
CA GLN A 409 -36.33 -6.57 -35.96
C GLN A 409 -36.16 -5.66 -34.76
N LEU A 410 -34.91 -5.40 -34.38
CA LEU A 410 -34.56 -4.58 -33.23
C LEU A 410 -34.54 -3.10 -33.65
N ARG A 411 -35.24 -2.26 -32.88
CA ARG A 411 -35.38 -0.82 -33.13
C ARG A 411 -35.11 -0.06 -31.83
N LEU A 412 -34.56 1.14 -31.93
CA LEU A 412 -34.44 2.02 -30.76
C LEU A 412 -35.84 2.28 -30.18
N GLY A 413 -35.96 2.36 -28.86
CA GLY A 413 -37.20 2.73 -28.18
C GLY A 413 -37.80 4.03 -28.71
N VAL A 414 -39.12 4.17 -28.60
CA VAL A 414 -39.83 5.36 -29.08
C VAL A 414 -39.54 6.52 -28.13
N GLY A 415 -38.46 7.27 -28.41
CA GLY A 415 -38.08 8.44 -27.62
C GLY A 415 -39.26 9.42 -27.48
N GLU A 416 -39.32 10.07 -26.32
CA GLU A 416 -40.40 10.92 -25.79
C GLU A 416 -41.26 11.60 -26.86
N GLN A 417 -42.57 11.32 -26.86
CA GLN A 417 -43.48 11.84 -27.90
C GLN A 417 -43.46 13.38 -27.91
N PRO A 418 -43.53 14.04 -29.09
CA PRO A 418 -43.53 15.49 -29.16
C PRO A 418 -44.66 16.07 -28.31
N ALA A 419 -44.32 16.87 -27.30
CA ALA A 419 -45.31 17.38 -26.34
C ALA A 419 -46.50 18.04 -27.06
N PRO A 420 -47.75 17.76 -26.66
CA PRO A 420 -48.92 18.29 -27.33
C PRO A 420 -48.95 19.82 -27.27
N ARG A 421 -49.11 20.46 -28.43
CA ARG A 421 -49.11 21.92 -28.59
C ARG A 421 -50.51 22.44 -28.89
N SER A 422 -50.83 23.63 -28.40
CA SER A 422 -51.99 24.38 -28.88
C SER A 422 -51.75 24.87 -30.32
N CYS A 423 -52.75 24.72 -31.18
CA CYS A 423 -52.74 25.21 -32.55
C CYS A 423 -52.85 26.74 -32.57
N VAL A 424 -51.84 27.45 -33.09
CA VAL A 424 -51.77 28.93 -33.10
C VAL A 424 -52.86 29.62 -33.95
N VAL A 425 -53.71 28.84 -34.61
CA VAL A 425 -54.83 29.32 -35.46
C VAL A 425 -56.20 29.02 -34.83
N CYS A 426 -56.32 28.03 -33.93
CA CYS A 426 -57.64 27.59 -33.42
C CYS A 426 -57.65 27.03 -31.99
N GLY A 427 -56.57 27.18 -31.21
CA GLY A 427 -56.48 26.78 -29.81
C GLY A 427 -56.43 25.26 -29.54
N LYS A 428 -56.91 24.42 -30.47
CA LYS A 428 -57.00 22.97 -30.30
C LYS A 428 -55.62 22.33 -30.13
N SER A 429 -55.50 21.44 -29.15
CA SER A 429 -54.30 20.63 -28.90
C SER A 429 -54.02 19.67 -30.07
N PHE A 430 -52.76 19.51 -30.44
CA PHE A 430 -52.29 18.54 -31.43
C PHE A 430 -50.83 18.13 -31.17
N ILE A 431 -50.44 16.93 -31.61
CA ILE A 431 -49.03 16.47 -31.58
C ILE A 431 -48.36 16.87 -32.91
N PRO A 432 -47.26 17.65 -32.90
CA PRO A 432 -46.57 18.06 -34.13
C PRO A 432 -45.71 16.93 -34.71
N HIS A 433 -45.81 16.68 -36.01
CA HIS A 433 -44.95 15.70 -36.72
C HIS A 433 -43.47 16.12 -36.79
N THR A 434 -43.20 17.43 -36.88
CA THR A 434 -41.85 18.02 -36.90
C THR A 434 -41.83 19.31 -36.08
N SER A 435 -40.67 19.71 -35.56
CA SER A 435 -40.55 20.73 -34.50
C SER A 435 -41.07 22.13 -34.89
N GLN A 436 -41.14 22.43 -36.19
CA GLN A 436 -41.65 23.67 -36.79
C GLN A 436 -43.18 23.69 -37.00
N VAL A 437 -43.90 22.58 -36.81
CA VAL A 437 -45.36 22.57 -37.04
C VAL A 437 -46.08 23.31 -35.91
N ARG A 438 -46.85 24.34 -36.30
CA ARG A 438 -47.66 25.20 -35.39
C ARG A 438 -49.18 24.98 -35.48
N CYS A 439 -49.66 24.14 -36.39
CA CYS A 439 -51.09 23.86 -36.54
C CYS A 439 -51.38 22.39 -36.85
N CYS A 440 -52.60 21.94 -36.51
CA CYS A 440 -53.01 20.54 -36.59
C CYS A 440 -53.19 19.96 -38.02
N GLY A 441 -52.93 20.74 -39.08
CA GLY A 441 -53.21 20.39 -40.48
C GLY A 441 -54.70 20.36 -40.82
N ARG A 442 -55.46 19.50 -40.14
CA ARG A 442 -56.86 19.10 -40.43
C ARG A 442 -57.86 20.24 -40.59
N SER A 443 -57.70 21.35 -39.87
CA SER A 443 -58.64 22.50 -39.93
C SER A 443 -57.95 23.85 -40.19
N CYS A 444 -56.62 23.88 -40.36
CA CYS A 444 -55.85 25.13 -40.30
C CYS A 444 -54.68 25.22 -41.29
N GLY A 445 -54.45 24.20 -42.13
CA GLY A 445 -53.18 23.97 -42.84
C GLY A 445 -52.56 25.16 -43.58
N GLY A 446 -53.36 26.06 -44.17
CA GLY A 446 -52.86 27.25 -44.87
C GLY A 446 -52.73 28.53 -44.04
N ARG A 447 -53.38 28.64 -42.87
CA ARG A 447 -53.59 29.92 -42.18
C ARG A 447 -52.40 30.42 -41.35
N ALA A 448 -51.46 29.55 -40.99
CA ALA A 448 -50.42 29.88 -40.00
C ALA A 448 -49.40 30.96 -40.45
N ARG A 449 -49.23 31.20 -41.76
CA ARG A 449 -48.22 32.13 -42.32
C ARG A 449 -48.43 33.60 -41.93
N PHE A 450 -49.65 34.02 -41.58
CA PHE A 450 -49.99 35.42 -41.31
C PHE A 450 -50.31 35.71 -39.84
N VAL A 451 -50.28 34.69 -38.97
CA VAL A 451 -50.78 34.76 -37.58
C VAL A 451 -49.62 34.62 -36.56
N SER A 452 -48.38 34.46 -37.00
CA SER A 452 -47.23 34.29 -36.11
C SER A 452 -45.88 34.67 -36.77
N PRO A 453 -44.89 35.21 -36.03
CA PRO A 453 -43.56 35.54 -36.56
C PRO A 453 -42.83 34.32 -37.14
N ALA A 454 -41.82 34.52 -38.00
CA ALA A 454 -41.06 33.42 -38.60
C ALA A 454 -40.57 32.38 -37.57
N VAL A 455 -40.54 31.10 -37.94
CA VAL A 455 -39.93 30.06 -37.11
C VAL A 455 -38.41 30.16 -37.26
N ALA A 456 -37.66 30.08 -36.17
CA ALA A 456 -36.21 29.85 -36.25
C ALA A 456 -35.93 28.57 -37.05
N ALA A 457 -34.87 28.57 -37.86
CA ALA A 457 -34.50 27.40 -38.65
C ALA A 457 -34.22 26.20 -37.71
N PRO A 458 -34.88 25.04 -37.90
CA PRO A 458 -34.75 23.95 -36.95
C PRO A 458 -33.35 23.33 -37.02
N THR A 459 -32.66 23.32 -35.89
CA THR A 459 -31.33 22.73 -35.72
C THR A 459 -31.43 21.26 -35.28
N CYS A 460 -30.35 20.51 -35.47
CA CYS A 460 -30.23 19.15 -34.97
C CYS A 460 -29.77 19.17 -33.50
N PRO A 461 -30.51 18.56 -32.55
CA PRO A 461 -30.15 18.57 -31.13
C PRO A 461 -28.85 17.79 -30.81
N ARG A 462 -28.33 16.98 -31.74
CA ARG A 462 -27.06 16.26 -31.57
C ARG A 462 -25.83 17.04 -32.06
N CYS A 463 -25.98 18.00 -33.00
CA CYS A 463 -24.82 18.63 -33.65
C CYS A 463 -24.96 20.12 -33.96
N GLY A 464 -26.06 20.78 -33.56
CA GLY A 464 -26.33 22.21 -33.80
C GLY A 464 -26.63 22.59 -35.25
N GLY A 465 -26.10 21.85 -36.24
CA GLY A 465 -26.30 22.10 -37.67
C GLY A 465 -27.76 22.00 -38.15
N PRO A 466 -28.06 22.50 -39.37
CA PRO A 466 -29.42 22.58 -39.90
C PRO A 466 -30.10 21.21 -40.05
N SER A 467 -31.40 21.18 -39.80
CA SER A 467 -32.28 20.02 -39.93
C SER A 467 -33.50 20.37 -40.80
N ALA A 468 -34.21 19.35 -41.28
CA ALA A 468 -35.55 19.49 -41.86
C ALA A 468 -36.65 19.62 -40.78
N GLY A 469 -36.28 19.75 -39.50
CA GLY A 469 -37.19 19.72 -38.35
C GLY A 469 -37.57 18.33 -37.86
N LEU A 470 -36.95 17.30 -38.45
CA LEU A 470 -36.86 15.97 -37.87
C LEU A 470 -35.97 15.99 -36.61
N ARG A 471 -36.18 15.04 -35.69
CA ARG A 471 -35.44 14.93 -34.41
C ARG A 471 -33.92 14.88 -34.56
N LEU A 472 -33.42 14.44 -35.72
CA LEU A 472 -32.01 14.51 -36.11
C LEU A 472 -31.92 14.98 -37.56
N CYS A 473 -30.86 15.69 -37.94
CA CYS A 473 -30.54 15.89 -39.35
C CYS A 473 -30.18 14.55 -40.02
N GLN A 474 -30.24 14.48 -41.35
CA GLN A 474 -30.05 13.22 -42.09
C GLN A 474 -28.71 12.54 -41.77
N THR A 475 -27.63 13.31 -41.59
CA THR A 475 -26.30 12.81 -41.22
C THR A 475 -26.31 12.16 -39.83
N CYS A 476 -26.83 12.85 -38.81
CA CYS A 476 -26.93 12.30 -37.45
C CYS A 476 -27.91 11.12 -37.37
N HIS A 477 -28.99 11.12 -38.16
CA HIS A 477 -29.91 10.00 -38.25
C HIS A 477 -29.25 8.77 -38.88
N SER A 478 -28.49 8.95 -39.96
CA SER A 478 -27.75 7.87 -40.64
C SER A 478 -26.57 7.33 -39.84
N ALA A 479 -26.08 8.10 -38.85
CA ALA A 479 -25.02 7.71 -37.93
C ALA A 479 -25.53 6.99 -36.66
N VAL A 480 -26.56 7.49 -35.97
CA VAL A 480 -27.04 6.90 -34.69
C VAL A 480 -28.56 6.87 -34.49
N GLY A 481 -29.33 7.36 -35.46
CA GLY A 481 -30.79 7.51 -35.35
C GLY A 481 -31.60 6.20 -35.44
N THR A 482 -30.95 5.11 -35.83
CA THR A 482 -31.51 3.75 -35.80
C THR A 482 -30.49 2.78 -35.19
N LEU A 483 -30.95 1.63 -34.68
CA LEU A 483 -30.03 0.65 -34.09
C LEU A 483 -29.04 0.10 -35.13
N GLN A 484 -29.48 -0.11 -36.37
CA GLN A 484 -28.59 -0.52 -37.47
C GLN A 484 -27.56 0.55 -37.81
N ALA A 485 -27.88 1.83 -37.67
CA ALA A 485 -26.90 2.91 -37.78
C ALA A 485 -25.87 2.85 -36.64
N ARG A 486 -26.31 2.63 -35.40
CA ARG A 486 -25.42 2.47 -34.24
C ARG A 486 -24.50 1.25 -34.36
N LEU A 487 -25.03 0.09 -34.77
CA LEU A 487 -24.24 -1.11 -35.05
C LEU A 487 -23.18 -0.88 -36.13
N ARG A 488 -23.50 -0.08 -37.17
CA ARG A 488 -22.51 0.35 -38.17
C ARG A 488 -21.47 1.32 -37.58
N ALA A 489 -21.90 2.25 -36.74
CA ALA A 489 -21.02 3.26 -36.14
C ALA A 489 -20.00 2.66 -35.14
N ILE A 490 -20.33 1.53 -34.49
CA ILE A 490 -19.39 0.76 -33.66
C ILE A 490 -18.65 -0.36 -34.42
N GLY A 491 -18.67 -0.33 -35.77
CA GLY A 491 -17.93 -1.28 -36.61
C GLY A 491 -18.56 -2.66 -36.82
N VAL A 492 -19.38 -3.16 -35.89
CA VAL A 492 -19.82 -4.57 -35.87
C VAL A 492 -20.75 -5.00 -37.01
N LEU A 493 -21.30 -4.07 -37.79
CA LEU A 493 -22.21 -4.39 -38.90
C LEU A 493 -21.44 -4.82 -40.16
N GLY A 494 -21.59 -6.08 -40.55
CA GLY A 494 -20.83 -6.74 -41.60
C GLY A 494 -19.71 -7.63 -41.07
N ASP A 495 -19.08 -7.22 -39.96
CA ASP A 495 -18.01 -7.94 -39.28
C ASP A 495 -18.31 -8.07 -37.79
N LYS A 496 -18.65 -9.28 -37.31
CA LYS A 496 -18.99 -9.51 -35.91
C LYS A 496 -17.72 -9.59 -35.05
N HIS A 497 -17.46 -8.54 -34.27
CA HIS A 497 -16.43 -8.48 -33.24
C HIS A 497 -16.97 -7.76 -31.99
N ILE A 498 -16.23 -7.73 -30.87
CA ILE A 498 -16.54 -6.86 -29.72
C ILE A 498 -15.66 -5.60 -29.78
N PRO A 499 -16.22 -4.39 -29.90
CA PRO A 499 -15.42 -3.17 -29.94
C PRO A 499 -14.72 -2.90 -28.61
N THR A 500 -13.51 -2.33 -28.65
CA THR A 500 -12.64 -2.13 -27.48
C THR A 500 -13.29 -1.32 -26.36
N ASP A 501 -14.20 -0.39 -26.68
CA ASP A 501 -15.00 0.34 -25.68
C ASP A 501 -15.79 -0.59 -24.75
N TYR A 502 -16.32 -1.71 -25.27
CA TYR A 502 -17.05 -2.68 -24.46
C TYR A 502 -16.08 -3.58 -23.68
N LEU A 503 -14.93 -3.95 -24.28
CA LEU A 503 -13.85 -4.68 -23.59
C LEU A 503 -13.14 -3.85 -22.51
N ARG A 504 -13.33 -2.53 -22.49
CA ARG A 504 -12.79 -1.58 -21.49
C ARG A 504 -13.88 -0.73 -20.81
N ALA A 505 -15.10 -1.25 -20.77
CA ALA A 505 -16.23 -0.72 -20.00
C ALA A 505 -16.20 -1.21 -18.54
N ALA A 506 -17.06 -0.66 -17.68
CA ALA A 506 -17.20 -1.12 -16.30
C ALA A 506 -17.63 -2.59 -16.21
N GLU A 507 -17.26 -3.25 -15.11
CA GLU A 507 -17.57 -4.66 -14.85
C GLU A 507 -19.06 -5.02 -15.07
N PRO A 508 -20.06 -4.24 -14.60
CA PRO A 508 -21.47 -4.54 -14.85
C PRO A 508 -21.85 -4.51 -16.35
N GLN A 509 -21.23 -3.60 -17.12
CA GLN A 509 -21.47 -3.50 -18.57
C GLN A 509 -20.87 -4.70 -19.31
N ARG A 510 -19.66 -5.14 -18.92
CA ARG A 510 -19.03 -6.37 -19.45
C ARG A 510 -19.78 -7.64 -19.04
N ARG A 511 -20.29 -7.73 -17.82
CA ARG A 511 -21.15 -8.84 -17.36
C ARG A 511 -22.46 -8.92 -18.14
N ALA A 512 -23.11 -7.78 -18.42
CA ALA A 512 -24.32 -7.74 -19.24
C ALA A 512 -24.06 -8.18 -20.69
N LEU A 513 -22.95 -7.73 -21.30
CA LEU A 513 -22.52 -8.19 -22.62
C LEU A 513 -22.28 -9.71 -22.66
N LEU A 514 -21.53 -10.23 -21.69
CA LEU A 514 -21.26 -11.66 -21.58
C LEU A 514 -22.56 -12.47 -21.39
N ALA A 515 -23.52 -11.95 -20.61
CA ALA A 515 -24.82 -12.60 -20.44
C ALA A 515 -25.63 -12.68 -21.75
N GLY A 516 -25.60 -11.66 -22.62
CA GLY A 516 -26.28 -11.71 -23.93
C GLY A 516 -25.67 -12.75 -24.88
N LEU A 517 -24.33 -12.84 -24.90
CA LEU A 517 -23.58 -13.86 -25.65
C LEU A 517 -23.85 -15.28 -25.12
N LEU A 518 -23.98 -15.44 -23.80
CA LEU A 518 -24.19 -16.74 -23.18
C LEU A 518 -25.66 -17.18 -23.15
N ASP A 519 -26.60 -16.24 -23.16
CA ASP A 519 -28.02 -16.53 -23.28
C ASP A 519 -28.42 -16.93 -24.70
N THR A 520 -27.65 -16.53 -25.71
CA THR A 520 -27.71 -17.07 -27.08
C THR A 520 -26.84 -18.35 -27.19
N ASP A 521 -25.61 -18.25 -27.70
CA ASP A 521 -24.71 -19.39 -28.03
C ASP A 521 -24.09 -20.11 -26.80
N GLY A 522 -24.28 -19.59 -25.58
CA GLY A 522 -23.75 -20.20 -24.36
C GLY A 522 -24.53 -21.41 -23.87
N THR A 523 -23.82 -22.40 -23.32
CA THR A 523 -24.40 -23.62 -22.72
C THR A 523 -23.74 -23.95 -21.38
N VAL A 524 -24.43 -24.76 -20.57
CA VAL A 524 -23.90 -25.30 -19.30
C VAL A 524 -23.65 -26.79 -19.50
N ALA A 525 -22.40 -27.22 -19.38
CA ALA A 525 -22.01 -28.62 -19.47
C ALA A 525 -22.57 -29.44 -18.28
N SER A 526 -22.51 -30.77 -18.37
CA SER A 526 -23.00 -31.67 -17.31
C SER A 526 -22.30 -31.46 -15.97
N GLY A 527 -21.00 -31.10 -15.97
CA GLY A 527 -20.21 -30.76 -14.78
C GLY A 527 -20.29 -29.29 -14.35
N GLY A 528 -21.29 -28.53 -14.80
CA GLY A 528 -21.51 -27.15 -14.38
C GLY A 528 -20.57 -26.10 -14.96
N THR A 529 -19.65 -26.47 -15.85
CA THR A 529 -18.81 -25.51 -16.59
C THR A 529 -19.63 -24.78 -17.67
N VAL A 530 -19.26 -23.55 -17.97
CA VAL A 530 -19.87 -22.73 -19.02
C VAL A 530 -19.09 -22.90 -20.31
N GLN A 531 -19.79 -23.10 -21.42
CA GLN A 531 -19.20 -23.20 -22.75
C GLN A 531 -19.86 -22.19 -23.70
N PHE A 532 -19.06 -21.57 -24.57
CA PHE A 532 -19.51 -20.69 -25.65
C PHE A 532 -18.87 -21.17 -26.96
N CYS A 533 -19.66 -21.35 -28.02
CA CYS A 533 -19.22 -22.02 -29.24
C CYS A 533 -19.58 -21.19 -30.48
N VAL A 534 -18.59 -20.87 -31.30
CA VAL A 534 -18.74 -19.94 -32.44
C VAL A 534 -17.76 -20.29 -33.56
N THR A 535 -18.12 -20.04 -34.82
CA THR A 535 -17.21 -20.28 -35.98
C THR A 535 -16.38 -19.06 -36.38
N ASN A 536 -16.79 -17.85 -35.98
CA ASN A 536 -16.02 -16.63 -36.20
C ASN A 536 -14.81 -16.57 -35.25
N ARG A 537 -13.60 -16.54 -35.83
CA ARG A 537 -12.33 -16.49 -35.12
C ARG A 537 -12.06 -15.15 -34.41
N GLN A 538 -12.53 -14.01 -34.93
CA GLN A 538 -12.34 -12.73 -34.24
C GLN A 538 -13.18 -12.70 -32.97
N LEU A 539 -14.49 -12.94 -33.13
CA LEU A 539 -15.45 -12.95 -32.03
C LEU A 539 -15.06 -13.92 -30.90
N VAL A 540 -14.41 -15.07 -31.19
CA VAL A 540 -14.00 -15.99 -30.13
C VAL A 540 -12.81 -15.49 -29.31
N GLU A 541 -11.83 -14.80 -29.91
CA GLU A 541 -10.73 -14.20 -29.14
C GLU A 541 -11.22 -12.96 -28.39
N ASP A 542 -12.16 -12.19 -28.95
CA ASP A 542 -12.81 -11.07 -28.26
C ASP A 542 -13.60 -11.53 -27.02
N VAL A 543 -14.40 -12.60 -27.15
CA VAL A 543 -15.19 -13.16 -26.03
C VAL A 543 -14.29 -13.81 -24.98
N LYS A 544 -13.16 -14.38 -25.39
CA LYS A 544 -12.11 -14.88 -24.48
C LYS A 544 -11.47 -13.73 -23.70
N GLU A 545 -11.15 -12.61 -24.35
CA GLU A 545 -10.68 -11.40 -23.65
C GLU A 545 -11.74 -10.86 -22.70
N LEU A 546 -13.01 -10.80 -23.10
CA LEU A 546 -14.12 -10.42 -22.22
C LEU A 546 -14.19 -11.30 -20.97
N ILE A 547 -14.10 -12.63 -21.12
CA ILE A 547 -14.12 -13.61 -20.02
C ILE A 547 -12.89 -13.44 -19.11
N VAL A 548 -11.68 -13.28 -19.67
CA VAL A 548 -10.45 -13.07 -18.89
C VAL A 548 -10.47 -11.73 -18.14
N SER A 549 -11.01 -10.67 -18.76
CA SER A 549 -11.17 -9.34 -18.13
C SER A 549 -12.11 -9.35 -16.91
N LEU A 550 -12.91 -10.40 -16.74
CA LEU A 550 -13.79 -10.62 -15.59
C LEU A 550 -13.15 -11.59 -14.55
N GLY A 551 -11.82 -11.77 -14.60
CA GLY A 551 -11.06 -12.63 -13.69
C GLY A 551 -11.20 -14.14 -13.92
N TYR A 552 -11.91 -14.56 -14.98
CA TYR A 552 -12.19 -15.97 -15.23
C TYR A 552 -11.10 -16.65 -16.08
N ARG A 553 -10.67 -17.84 -15.65
CA ARG A 553 -9.78 -18.68 -16.45
C ARG A 553 -10.54 -19.31 -17.63
N CYS A 554 -10.18 -18.96 -18.86
CA CYS A 554 -10.84 -19.41 -20.08
C CYS A 554 -9.95 -20.36 -20.91
N GLN A 555 -10.41 -21.60 -21.15
CA GLN A 555 -9.78 -22.54 -22.08
C GLN A 555 -10.38 -22.40 -23.48
N THR A 556 -9.55 -22.38 -24.52
CA THR A 556 -9.98 -22.46 -25.93
C THR A 556 -9.78 -23.87 -26.47
N SER A 557 -10.75 -24.37 -27.23
CA SER A 557 -10.65 -25.64 -27.97
C SER A 557 -11.25 -25.48 -29.37
N THR A 558 -10.84 -26.31 -30.33
CA THR A 558 -11.33 -26.24 -31.71
C THR A 558 -11.83 -27.59 -32.21
N LYS A 559 -12.82 -27.56 -33.11
CA LYS A 559 -13.39 -28.74 -33.76
C LYS A 559 -13.74 -28.42 -35.21
N ARG A 560 -13.32 -29.26 -36.16
CA ARG A 560 -13.77 -29.16 -37.55
C ARG A 560 -15.27 -29.49 -37.65
N VAL A 561 -16.01 -28.66 -38.38
CA VAL A 561 -17.45 -28.74 -38.60
C VAL A 561 -17.76 -28.54 -40.09
N ASN A 562 -18.99 -28.85 -40.51
CA ASN A 562 -19.43 -28.68 -41.90
C ASN A 562 -19.73 -27.20 -42.18
N GLY A 563 -18.71 -26.45 -42.58
CA GLY A 563 -18.85 -25.07 -43.06
C GLY A 563 -19.06 -25.00 -44.58
N HIS A 564 -19.51 -23.84 -45.06
CA HIS A 564 -19.55 -23.52 -46.50
C HIS A 564 -18.20 -22.98 -47.03
N THR A 565 -17.31 -22.61 -46.11
CA THR A 565 -15.96 -22.06 -46.37
C THR A 565 -15.00 -22.60 -45.32
N GLU A 566 -13.69 -22.57 -45.55
CA GLU A 566 -12.71 -23.01 -44.56
C GLU A 566 -12.83 -22.23 -43.23
N ALA A 567 -13.03 -20.91 -43.30
CA ALA A 567 -13.26 -20.05 -42.15
C ALA A 567 -14.54 -20.40 -41.34
N SER A 568 -15.57 -20.96 -41.99
CA SER A 568 -16.78 -21.47 -41.30
C SER A 568 -16.71 -22.97 -40.95
N SER A 569 -15.65 -23.67 -41.35
CA SER A 569 -15.45 -25.11 -41.13
C SER A 569 -14.71 -25.43 -39.83
N THR A 570 -14.40 -24.43 -39.01
CA THR A 570 -13.83 -24.60 -37.67
C THR A 570 -14.75 -23.94 -36.66
N ALA A 571 -15.27 -24.73 -35.71
CA ALA A 571 -15.92 -24.22 -34.52
C ALA A 571 -14.87 -24.06 -33.41
N TYR A 572 -14.91 -22.92 -32.74
CA TYR A 572 -14.08 -22.57 -31.60
C TYR A 572 -14.96 -22.59 -30.35
N THR A 573 -14.62 -23.43 -29.39
CA THR A 573 -15.36 -23.57 -28.13
C THR A 573 -14.51 -23.06 -26.97
N LEU A 574 -14.95 -21.96 -26.37
CA LEU A 574 -14.45 -21.49 -25.09
C LEU A 574 -15.11 -22.30 -23.97
N THR A 575 -14.34 -22.61 -22.92
CA THR A 575 -14.84 -23.27 -21.70
C THR A 575 -14.25 -22.58 -20.47
N PHE A 576 -15.10 -22.18 -19.53
CA PHE A 576 -14.68 -21.56 -18.28
C PHE A 576 -15.59 -21.98 -17.11
N SER A 577 -15.15 -21.66 -15.88
CA SER A 577 -15.87 -22.00 -14.65
C SER A 577 -15.93 -20.79 -13.73
N THR A 578 -17.12 -20.45 -13.24
CA THR A 578 -17.33 -19.35 -12.29
C THR A 578 -18.46 -19.67 -11.31
N ASP A 579 -18.36 -19.14 -10.10
CA ASP A 579 -19.43 -19.08 -9.10
C ASP A 579 -20.49 -18.00 -9.40
N ASP A 580 -20.18 -17.03 -10.25
CA ASP A 580 -21.04 -15.89 -10.56
C ASP A 580 -22.28 -16.24 -11.42
N ARG A 581 -23.23 -15.29 -11.44
CA ARG A 581 -24.31 -15.25 -12.43
C ARG A 581 -23.81 -14.63 -13.73
N VAL A 582 -23.54 -15.49 -14.73
CA VAL A 582 -23.15 -15.08 -16.10
C VAL A 582 -24.23 -15.33 -17.17
N PHE A 583 -25.44 -15.70 -16.75
CA PHE A 583 -26.63 -15.84 -17.62
C PHE A 583 -27.74 -14.92 -17.10
N ALA A 584 -28.56 -14.32 -17.98
CA ALA A 584 -29.81 -13.68 -17.55
C ALA A 584 -30.97 -14.68 -17.60
N LEU A 585 -31.02 -15.56 -18.60
CA LEU A 585 -32.07 -16.58 -18.80
C LEU A 585 -32.28 -17.48 -17.57
N PRO A 586 -33.49 -17.50 -16.96
CA PRO A 586 -33.77 -18.30 -15.76
C PRO A 586 -33.41 -19.79 -15.91
N ARG A 587 -33.70 -20.38 -17.08
CA ARG A 587 -33.36 -21.79 -17.36
C ARG A 587 -31.86 -22.08 -17.36
N LYS A 588 -31.03 -21.16 -17.89
CA LYS A 588 -29.57 -21.29 -17.91
C LYS A 588 -28.95 -20.96 -16.54
N VAL A 589 -29.49 -19.97 -15.82
CA VAL A 589 -29.12 -19.66 -14.43
C VAL A 589 -29.36 -20.85 -13.50
N LEU A 590 -30.54 -21.47 -13.57
CA LEU A 590 -30.88 -22.63 -12.73
C LEU A 590 -29.99 -23.83 -13.06
N ALA A 591 -29.86 -24.18 -14.35
CA ALA A 591 -28.98 -25.27 -14.78
C ALA A 591 -27.51 -25.06 -14.39
N HIS A 592 -27.00 -23.83 -14.42
CA HIS A 592 -25.65 -23.51 -13.94
C HIS A 592 -25.54 -23.71 -12.43
N LYS A 593 -26.51 -23.22 -11.64
CA LYS A 593 -26.53 -23.39 -10.17
C LYS A 593 -26.58 -24.86 -9.76
N GLU A 594 -27.46 -25.64 -10.37
CA GLU A 594 -27.65 -27.07 -10.07
C GLU A 594 -26.45 -27.93 -10.48
N ARG A 595 -25.97 -27.79 -11.73
CA ARG A 595 -24.87 -28.62 -12.24
C ARG A 595 -23.50 -28.26 -11.65
N ARG A 596 -23.37 -27.08 -11.04
CA ARG A 596 -22.18 -26.67 -10.27
C ARG A 596 -22.17 -27.27 -8.86
N ALA A 597 -23.33 -27.52 -8.24
CA ALA A 597 -23.41 -28.02 -6.87
C ALA A 597 -22.80 -29.42 -6.67
N SER A 598 -22.64 -30.19 -7.74
CA SER A 598 -21.95 -31.49 -7.76
C SER A 598 -20.44 -31.42 -8.02
N ALA A 599 -19.86 -30.23 -8.22
CA ALA A 599 -18.47 -30.03 -8.62
C ALA A 599 -17.67 -29.16 -7.62
N SER A 600 -16.43 -29.57 -7.31
CA SER A 600 -15.58 -28.85 -6.35
C SER A 600 -15.05 -27.53 -6.92
N THR A 601 -15.58 -26.42 -6.41
CA THR A 601 -15.31 -25.04 -6.87
C THR A 601 -13.93 -24.48 -6.52
N VAL A 602 -13.15 -25.16 -5.68
CA VAL A 602 -11.84 -24.70 -5.14
C VAL A 602 -10.71 -24.83 -6.18
N ARG A 603 -10.95 -24.32 -7.40
CA ARG A 603 -10.09 -24.34 -8.59
C ARG A 603 -10.33 -23.17 -9.57
N SER A 604 -11.27 -22.25 -9.33
CA SER A 604 -11.60 -21.16 -10.27
C SER A 604 -10.58 -20.01 -10.26
N ARG A 605 -10.07 -19.63 -9.08
CA ARG A 605 -9.24 -18.42 -8.85
C ARG A 605 -7.73 -18.60 -9.10
N SER A 606 -7.29 -19.72 -9.67
CA SER A 606 -5.89 -19.90 -10.06
C SER A 606 -5.69 -20.77 -11.30
N ARG A 607 -4.61 -20.47 -12.02
CA ARG A 607 -4.14 -21.18 -13.23
C ARG A 607 -2.84 -21.92 -12.93
N PHE A 608 -2.81 -23.22 -13.22
CA PHE A 608 -1.63 -24.06 -13.01
C PHE A 608 -0.60 -23.83 -14.11
N ILE A 609 0.69 -23.97 -13.80
CA ILE A 609 1.74 -24.01 -14.82
C ILE A 609 1.89 -25.47 -15.28
N VAL A 610 1.73 -25.71 -16.58
CA VAL A 610 1.61 -27.05 -17.18
C VAL A 610 2.77 -27.40 -18.11
N ASP A 611 3.53 -26.45 -18.62
CA ASP A 611 4.86 -26.73 -19.16
C ASP A 611 5.81 -25.54 -18.94
N VAL A 612 7.12 -25.81 -18.94
CA VAL A 612 8.16 -24.76 -18.99
C VAL A 612 9.30 -25.27 -19.85
N ARG A 613 9.40 -24.75 -21.08
CA ARG A 613 10.35 -25.22 -22.10
C ARG A 613 11.48 -24.20 -22.28
N PRO A 614 12.76 -24.59 -22.24
CA PRO A 614 13.83 -23.68 -22.64
C PRO A 614 13.69 -23.35 -24.13
N VAL A 615 13.84 -22.08 -24.48
CA VAL A 615 13.80 -21.60 -25.87
C VAL A 615 15.11 -20.88 -26.22
N ALA A 616 15.31 -20.58 -27.50
CA ALA A 616 16.38 -19.69 -27.92
C ALA A 616 16.26 -18.34 -27.19
N SER A 617 17.38 -17.68 -26.93
CA SER A 617 17.36 -16.32 -26.38
C SER A 617 16.56 -15.40 -27.29
N VAL A 618 15.63 -14.66 -26.71
CA VAL A 618 14.89 -13.58 -27.39
C VAL A 618 15.20 -12.26 -26.68
N PRO A 619 15.07 -11.11 -27.37
CA PRO A 619 15.16 -9.82 -26.70
C PRO A 619 14.07 -9.71 -25.62
N VAL A 620 14.47 -9.37 -24.39
CA VAL A 620 13.58 -9.22 -23.22
C VAL A 620 13.73 -7.84 -22.59
N ARG A 621 12.66 -7.33 -21.98
CA ARG A 621 12.60 -6.01 -21.34
C ARG A 621 11.71 -6.07 -20.09
N CYS A 622 11.85 -5.10 -19.20
CA CYS A 622 11.07 -4.99 -17.98
C CYS A 622 10.41 -3.61 -17.89
N VAL A 623 9.18 -3.56 -17.36
CA VAL A 623 8.53 -2.33 -16.92
C VAL A 623 8.20 -2.35 -15.43
N GLU A 624 7.93 -1.16 -14.91
CA GLU A 624 7.70 -0.86 -13.51
C GLU A 624 6.62 0.22 -13.40
N VAL A 625 5.74 0.05 -12.41
CA VAL A 625 4.43 0.68 -12.32
C VAL A 625 4.18 1.23 -10.91
N ASP A 626 3.39 2.29 -10.80
CA ASP A 626 3.22 3.09 -9.58
C ASP A 626 2.18 2.59 -8.57
N ASN A 627 1.75 1.33 -8.64
CA ASN A 627 0.97 0.70 -7.58
C ASN A 627 1.87 0.12 -6.46
N PRO A 628 1.38 0.00 -5.20
CA PRO A 628 2.18 -0.42 -4.05
C PRO A 628 2.82 -1.81 -4.18
N ASP A 629 2.14 -2.75 -4.83
CA ASP A 629 2.62 -4.12 -5.01
C ASP A 629 3.63 -4.26 -6.16
N HIS A 630 3.84 -3.19 -6.94
CA HIS A 630 4.56 -3.17 -8.22
C HIS A 630 4.17 -4.30 -9.20
N LEU A 631 2.92 -4.75 -9.14
CA LEU A 631 2.37 -5.79 -10.01
C LEU A 631 1.75 -5.13 -11.25
N TYR A 632 2.05 -5.67 -12.43
CA TYR A 632 1.30 -5.39 -13.65
C TYR A 632 0.89 -6.71 -14.30
N LEU A 633 -0.24 -6.68 -15.02
CA LEU A 633 -0.75 -7.82 -15.75
C LEU A 633 0.07 -8.04 -17.03
N SER A 634 0.53 -9.28 -17.24
CA SER A 634 1.27 -9.68 -18.44
C SER A 634 0.56 -10.76 -19.25
N GLY A 635 0.75 -10.72 -20.58
CA GLY A 635 0.17 -11.66 -21.55
C GLY A 635 -1.34 -11.48 -21.75
N ARG A 636 -1.89 -12.12 -22.80
CA ARG A 636 -3.35 -12.13 -23.07
C ARG A 636 -4.18 -12.80 -21.98
N SER A 637 -3.53 -13.46 -21.02
CA SER A 637 -4.14 -14.10 -19.85
C SER A 637 -4.08 -13.28 -18.56
N MET A 638 -3.33 -12.18 -18.53
CA MET A 638 -3.23 -11.24 -17.41
C MET A 638 -2.63 -11.85 -16.12
N ILE A 639 -1.30 -11.76 -15.94
CA ILE A 639 -0.52 -12.47 -14.89
C ILE A 639 0.56 -11.56 -14.19
N PRO A 640 0.72 -11.55 -12.84
CA PRO A 640 1.57 -10.59 -12.06
C PRO A 640 2.96 -11.09 -11.50
N THR A 641 3.87 -10.15 -11.09
CA THR A 641 5.35 -10.38 -10.84
C THR A 641 6.04 -9.49 -9.74
N HIS A 642 7.09 -9.95 -9.00
CA HIS A 642 7.62 -9.33 -7.72
C HIS A 642 9.18 -9.16 -7.54
N ASN A 643 9.66 -8.68 -6.36
CA ASN A 643 11.06 -8.49 -5.85
C ASN A 643 11.34 -9.32 -4.53
N SER A 644 12.23 -9.09 -3.53
CA SER A 644 13.36 -8.17 -3.15
C SER A 644 14.34 -8.90 -2.15
N THR A 645 15.47 -8.34 -1.63
CA THR A 645 16.35 -9.04 -0.60
C THR A 645 17.28 -8.30 0.42
N LEU A 646 18.05 -7.25 0.11
CA LEU A 646 19.33 -6.96 0.83
C LEU A 646 19.26 -6.66 2.35
N GLY A 647 18.23 -5.97 2.85
CA GLY A 647 18.18 -5.51 4.25
C GLY A 647 18.29 -6.60 5.32
N LEU A 648 17.94 -7.83 4.94
CA LEU A 648 17.92 -8.98 5.86
C LEU A 648 19.32 -9.40 6.33
N ASP A 649 20.37 -9.18 5.55
CA ASP A 649 21.71 -9.63 5.93
C ASP A 649 22.31 -8.82 7.09
N PHE A 650 22.05 -7.51 7.14
CA PHE A 650 22.45 -6.65 8.27
C PHE A 650 21.72 -7.06 9.55
N MET A 651 20.40 -7.31 9.48
CA MET A 651 19.62 -7.82 10.61
C MET A 651 20.11 -9.18 11.12
N ARG A 652 20.40 -10.12 10.21
CA ARG A 652 20.99 -11.42 10.54
C ARG A 652 22.32 -11.27 11.28
N SER A 653 23.18 -10.35 10.83
CA SER A 653 24.44 -10.07 11.50
C SER A 653 24.22 -9.49 12.91
N CYS A 654 23.33 -8.52 13.05
CA CYS A 654 22.99 -7.90 14.34
C CYS A 654 22.45 -8.92 15.36
N SER A 655 21.31 -9.55 15.08
CA SER A 655 20.59 -10.33 16.09
C SER A 655 20.95 -11.81 16.18
N ILE A 656 21.35 -12.46 15.08
CA ILE A 656 21.63 -13.91 15.11
C ILE A 656 23.09 -14.14 15.47
N LYS A 657 24.03 -13.46 14.79
CA LYS A 657 25.48 -13.62 15.05
C LYS A 657 25.94 -12.90 16.32
N ASN A 658 25.48 -11.67 16.55
CA ASN A 658 25.96 -10.82 17.66
C ASN A 658 24.96 -10.68 18.82
N ARG A 659 23.77 -11.32 18.74
CA ARG A 659 22.70 -11.27 19.76
C ARG A 659 22.25 -9.85 20.16
N MET A 660 22.45 -8.86 19.28
CA MET A 660 22.03 -7.46 19.45
C MET A 660 20.60 -7.26 18.93
N ALA A 661 19.75 -6.51 19.63
CA ALA A 661 18.34 -6.38 19.25
C ALA A 661 18.15 -5.58 17.94
N SER A 662 17.36 -6.08 16.99
CA SER A 662 17.03 -5.37 15.75
C SER A 662 15.55 -5.44 15.39
N VAL A 663 15.06 -4.44 14.65
CA VAL A 663 13.69 -4.43 14.09
C VAL A 663 13.70 -4.07 12.62
N ILE A 664 12.90 -4.77 11.82
CA ILE A 664 12.51 -4.32 10.46
C ILE A 664 11.05 -3.88 10.44
N PHE A 665 10.81 -2.69 9.88
CA PHE A 665 9.52 -2.20 9.46
C PHE A 665 9.41 -2.42 7.95
N SER A 666 8.67 -3.44 7.56
CA SER A 666 8.52 -3.87 6.16
C SER A 666 7.18 -3.42 5.61
N LEU A 667 7.24 -2.69 4.49
CA LEU A 667 6.11 -2.14 3.76
C LEU A 667 5.86 -2.91 2.45
N GLU A 668 6.90 -3.53 1.87
CA GLU A 668 6.79 -4.40 0.67
C GLU A 668 6.58 -5.88 1.04
N MET A 669 7.26 -6.41 2.07
CA MET A 669 7.35 -7.86 2.33
C MET A 669 6.66 -8.33 3.62
N SER A 670 5.89 -9.43 3.54
CA SER A 670 5.25 -10.02 4.71
C SER A 670 6.23 -10.68 5.71
N LYS A 671 5.84 -10.76 7.00
CA LYS A 671 6.56 -11.46 8.07
C LYS A 671 6.98 -12.88 7.68
N SER A 672 6.06 -13.64 7.06
CA SER A 672 6.33 -15.01 6.63
C SER A 672 7.41 -15.09 5.55
N GLU A 673 7.48 -14.14 4.63
CA GLU A 673 8.51 -14.12 3.60
C GLU A 673 9.88 -13.75 4.17
N ILE A 674 9.93 -12.73 5.04
CA ILE A 674 11.13 -12.32 5.76
C ILE A 674 11.73 -13.50 6.55
N VAL A 675 10.89 -14.22 7.32
CA VAL A 675 11.32 -15.40 8.07
C VAL A 675 11.84 -16.50 7.12
N MET A 676 11.15 -16.81 6.02
CA MET A 676 11.62 -17.85 5.09
C MET A 676 12.96 -17.50 4.43
N ARG A 677 13.19 -16.22 4.08
CA ARG A 677 14.47 -15.74 3.53
C ARG A 677 15.59 -15.83 4.58
N LEU A 678 15.31 -15.41 5.82
CA LEU A 678 16.23 -15.49 6.95
C LEU A 678 16.64 -16.93 7.29
N LEU A 679 15.68 -17.87 7.34
CA LEU A 679 15.96 -19.30 7.58
C LEU A 679 16.82 -19.91 6.47
N SER A 680 16.52 -19.60 5.21
CA SER A 680 17.30 -20.03 4.03
C SER A 680 18.76 -19.54 4.12
N ALA A 681 18.93 -18.28 4.48
CA ALA A 681 20.22 -17.61 4.54
C ALA A 681 21.15 -18.11 5.66
N GLU A 682 20.60 -18.49 6.82
CA GLU A 682 21.35 -19.11 7.92
C GLU A 682 21.62 -20.60 7.73
N ALA A 683 20.58 -21.40 7.41
CA ALA A 683 20.73 -22.85 7.29
C ALA A 683 21.50 -23.27 6.01
N LYS A 684 21.79 -22.31 5.13
CA LYS A 684 22.40 -22.49 3.79
C LYS A 684 21.59 -23.46 2.90
N ILE A 685 20.26 -23.45 3.07
CA ILE A 685 19.31 -24.22 2.28
C ILE A 685 18.74 -23.28 1.23
N LYS A 686 18.55 -23.73 -0.01
CA LYS A 686 18.00 -22.85 -1.06
C LYS A 686 16.60 -22.40 -0.68
N LEU A 687 16.28 -21.15 -0.98
CA LEU A 687 14.96 -20.58 -0.74
C LEU A 687 13.88 -21.41 -1.46
N ALA A 688 14.19 -21.89 -2.66
CA ALA A 688 13.39 -22.84 -3.44
C ALA A 688 13.11 -24.15 -2.71
N ASP A 689 14.11 -24.77 -2.09
CA ASP A 689 14.01 -26.09 -1.45
C ASP A 689 13.17 -26.01 -0.17
N MET A 690 13.37 -24.96 0.63
CA MET A 690 12.53 -24.66 1.79
C MET A 690 11.07 -24.40 1.38
N ARG A 691 10.83 -23.51 0.41
CA ARG A 691 9.47 -23.12 -0.04
C ARG A 691 8.80 -24.14 -0.96
N SER A 692 9.46 -25.24 -1.31
CA SER A 692 8.85 -26.37 -2.00
C SER A 692 8.69 -27.60 -1.11
N GLY A 693 9.21 -27.57 0.13
CA GLY A 693 9.22 -28.71 1.04
C GLY A 693 10.11 -29.87 0.54
N ARG A 694 11.10 -29.57 -0.31
CA ARG A 694 12.04 -30.56 -0.89
C ARG A 694 13.33 -30.72 -0.08
N MET A 695 13.34 -30.22 1.15
CA MET A 695 14.44 -30.37 2.10
C MET A 695 14.75 -31.85 2.34
N SER A 696 16.01 -32.23 2.16
CA SER A 696 16.54 -33.54 2.58
C SER A 696 16.59 -33.66 4.10
N ASP A 697 16.81 -34.87 4.62
CA ASP A 697 16.97 -35.08 6.07
C ASP A 697 18.19 -34.32 6.64
N ASP A 698 19.22 -34.06 5.82
CA ASP A 698 20.33 -33.18 6.17
C ASP A 698 19.96 -31.68 6.13
N ASP A 699 19.11 -31.23 5.19
CA ASP A 699 18.56 -29.87 5.22
C ASP A 699 17.67 -29.67 6.45
N TRP A 700 16.82 -30.64 6.81
CA TRP A 700 16.04 -30.62 8.05
C TRP A 700 16.94 -30.60 9.28
N THR A 701 18.03 -31.36 9.29
CA THR A 701 19.02 -31.36 10.36
C THR A 701 19.76 -30.02 10.45
N ARG A 702 20.14 -29.41 9.32
CA ARG A 702 20.78 -28.07 9.27
C ARG A 702 19.82 -26.98 9.73
N LEU A 703 18.55 -27.03 9.33
CA LEU A 703 17.53 -26.10 9.82
C LEU A 703 17.33 -26.27 11.33
N ALA A 704 17.06 -27.48 11.82
CA ALA A 704 16.81 -27.75 13.23
C ALA A 704 17.96 -27.28 14.13
N ARG A 705 19.22 -27.44 13.70
CA ARG A 705 20.41 -26.92 14.41
C ARG A 705 20.44 -25.38 14.51
N ARG A 706 19.91 -24.67 13.51
CA ARG A 706 19.87 -23.19 13.51
C ARG A 706 18.57 -22.61 14.10
N MET A 707 17.49 -23.40 14.21
CA MET A 707 16.22 -22.93 14.76
C MET A 707 16.31 -22.41 16.19
N SER A 708 17.18 -22.97 17.05
CA SER A 708 17.37 -22.45 18.42
C SER A 708 18.00 -21.06 18.39
N GLU A 709 19.14 -20.91 17.70
CA GLU A 709 19.86 -19.64 17.56
C GLU A 709 18.97 -18.53 16.98
N ILE A 710 18.10 -18.87 16.03
CA ILE A 710 17.17 -17.95 15.37
C ILE A 710 15.95 -17.64 16.26
N SER A 711 15.41 -18.62 16.98
CA SER A 711 14.26 -18.42 17.89
C SER A 711 14.63 -17.69 19.18
N GLU A 712 15.91 -17.66 19.55
CA GLU A 712 16.46 -16.91 20.68
C GLU A 712 17.11 -15.58 20.27
N ALA A 713 17.15 -15.25 18.97
CA ALA A 713 17.68 -13.99 18.48
C ALA A 713 16.68 -12.85 18.79
N PRO A 714 17.13 -11.69 19.33
CA PRO A 714 16.26 -10.55 19.61
C PRO A 714 15.90 -9.77 18.33
N LEU A 715 15.31 -10.46 17.35
CA LEU A 715 14.95 -9.94 16.04
C LEU A 715 13.44 -9.76 15.94
N TYR A 716 13.01 -8.52 15.67
CA TYR A 716 11.61 -8.13 15.57
C TYR A 716 11.24 -7.78 14.13
N ILE A 717 10.01 -8.10 13.73
CA ILE A 717 9.49 -7.86 12.39
C ILE A 717 8.11 -7.22 12.52
N ASP A 718 7.90 -6.10 11.86
CA ASP A 718 6.58 -5.52 11.63
C ASP A 718 6.29 -5.45 10.12
N ASP A 719 5.09 -5.89 9.73
CA ASP A 719 4.55 -5.90 8.36
C ASP A 719 3.16 -5.24 8.31
N SER A 720 2.88 -4.36 9.26
CA SER A 720 1.64 -3.58 9.28
C SER A 720 1.59 -2.66 8.04
N PRO A 721 0.52 -2.71 7.22
CA PRO A 721 0.40 -1.85 6.05
C PRO A 721 0.22 -0.38 6.44
N ASN A 722 0.66 0.54 5.56
CA ASN A 722 0.48 1.99 5.68
C ASN A 722 1.05 2.63 6.96
N LEU A 723 2.12 2.06 7.53
CA LEU A 723 2.74 2.59 8.76
C LEU A 723 3.20 4.04 8.63
N THR A 724 2.73 4.87 9.55
CA THR A 724 3.21 6.25 9.70
C THR A 724 4.56 6.31 10.43
N MET A 725 5.28 7.40 10.22
CA MET A 725 6.53 7.68 10.94
C MET A 725 6.33 7.75 12.47
N MET A 726 5.15 8.19 12.92
CA MET A 726 4.80 8.27 14.35
C MET A 726 4.66 6.88 14.97
N GLU A 727 4.00 5.95 14.29
CA GLU A 727 3.88 4.57 14.76
C GLU A 727 5.22 3.84 14.75
N ILE A 728 6.04 4.02 13.71
CA ILE A 728 7.40 3.48 13.62
C ILE A 728 8.23 3.95 14.82
N ARG A 729 8.21 5.26 15.10
CA ARG A 729 8.89 5.86 16.27
C ARG A 729 8.36 5.31 17.59
N ALA A 730 7.04 5.25 17.79
CA ALA A 730 6.44 4.76 19.02
C ALA A 730 6.76 3.27 19.28
N LYS A 731 6.76 2.45 18.22
CA LYS A 731 7.15 1.02 18.28
C LYS A 731 8.65 0.86 18.55
N ALA A 732 9.51 1.66 17.90
CA ALA A 732 10.95 1.63 18.10
C ALA A 732 11.36 2.10 19.52
N ARG A 733 10.78 3.19 20.04
CA ARG A 733 10.93 3.62 21.45
C ARG A 733 10.58 2.50 22.44
N ARG A 734 9.42 1.85 22.24
CA ARG A 734 8.95 0.73 23.08
C ARG A 734 9.89 -0.47 23.05
N LEU A 735 10.53 -0.76 21.90
CA LEU A 735 11.54 -1.82 21.77
C LEU A 735 12.88 -1.41 22.40
N ARG A 736 13.32 -0.16 22.26
CA ARG A 736 14.52 0.38 22.91
C ARG A 736 14.43 0.24 24.44
N GLN A 737 13.32 0.68 25.03
CA GLN A 737 13.04 0.56 26.47
C GLN A 737 12.93 -0.90 26.97
N LYS A 738 12.38 -1.82 26.16
CA LYS A 738 12.14 -3.20 26.60
C LYS A 738 13.33 -4.15 26.37
N SER A 739 14.18 -3.89 25.39
CA SER A 739 15.10 -4.91 24.85
C SER A 739 16.42 -4.37 24.28
N ASP A 740 16.84 -3.16 24.69
CA ASP A 740 18.06 -2.47 24.21
C ASP A 740 18.21 -2.53 22.68
N LEU A 741 17.19 -2.10 21.95
CA LEU A 741 17.20 -2.03 20.49
C LEU A 741 18.49 -1.39 19.97
N ARG A 742 19.23 -2.08 19.10
CA ARG A 742 20.53 -1.65 18.54
C ARG A 742 20.47 -1.30 17.06
N LEU A 743 19.47 -1.76 16.31
CA LEU A 743 19.36 -1.54 14.87
C LEU A 743 17.90 -1.42 14.42
N VAL A 744 17.60 -0.43 13.57
CA VAL A 744 16.32 -0.28 12.87
C VAL A 744 16.55 -0.44 11.37
N VAL A 745 15.65 -1.14 10.68
CA VAL A 745 15.58 -1.22 9.21
C VAL A 745 14.18 -0.81 8.76
N VAL A 746 14.07 -0.01 7.69
CA VAL A 746 12.80 0.40 7.07
C VAL A 746 12.85 0.07 5.57
N ASP A 747 11.89 -0.72 5.09
CA ASP A 747 11.94 -1.37 3.77
C ASP A 747 10.60 -1.26 3.00
N TYR A 748 10.42 -0.38 2.02
CA TYR A 748 11.31 0.67 1.52
C TYR A 748 10.69 2.07 1.70
N LEU A 749 11.54 3.09 1.84
CA LEU A 749 11.15 4.44 2.27
C LEU A 749 10.07 5.08 1.39
N GLN A 750 10.11 4.82 0.08
CA GLN A 750 9.15 5.37 -0.89
C GLN A 750 7.72 4.79 -0.79
N LEU A 751 7.43 3.80 0.06
CA LEU A 751 6.05 3.41 0.42
C LEU A 751 5.46 4.19 1.61
N MET A 752 6.27 4.98 2.32
CA MET A 752 5.76 5.74 3.45
C MET A 752 4.76 6.81 3.01
N THR A 753 3.71 6.99 3.82
CA THR A 753 2.68 8.02 3.65
C THR A 753 2.62 8.91 4.89
N SER A 754 2.62 10.22 4.68
CA SER A 754 2.69 11.23 5.75
C SER A 754 1.37 11.56 6.45
N GLY A 755 0.24 11.01 6.00
CA GLY A 755 -1.12 11.37 6.40
C GLY A 755 -1.59 12.75 5.89
N LYS A 756 -0.71 13.77 6.00
CA LYS A 756 -0.90 15.12 5.44
C LYS A 756 -0.73 15.12 3.91
N LYS A 757 -1.40 16.03 3.22
CA LYS A 757 -1.20 16.30 1.78
C LYS A 757 0.00 17.22 1.56
N PHE A 758 0.84 16.89 0.58
CA PHE A 758 1.99 17.69 0.14
C PHE A 758 1.84 18.13 -1.31
N GLU A 759 2.47 19.26 -1.67
CA GLU A 759 2.48 19.79 -3.04
C GLU A 759 3.39 18.99 -3.99
N SER A 760 4.38 18.28 -3.45
CA SER A 760 5.35 17.48 -4.21
C SER A 760 5.90 16.34 -3.35
N ARG A 761 6.05 15.15 -3.96
CA ARG A 761 6.65 13.96 -3.31
C ARG A 761 8.07 14.23 -2.80
N GLN A 762 8.80 15.16 -3.41
CA GLN A 762 10.14 15.58 -2.97
C GLN A 762 10.12 16.24 -1.59
N VAL A 763 9.05 16.98 -1.26
CA VAL A 763 8.89 17.62 0.07
C VAL A 763 8.51 16.56 1.11
N GLU A 764 7.62 15.62 0.74
CA GLU A 764 7.19 14.52 1.61
C GLU A 764 8.38 13.58 1.96
N VAL A 765 9.18 13.19 0.95
CA VAL A 765 10.42 12.40 1.15
C VAL A 765 11.44 13.18 1.98
N SER A 766 11.49 14.51 1.89
CA SER A 766 12.33 15.35 2.75
C SER A 766 11.85 15.37 4.22
N GLU A 767 10.54 15.32 4.48
CA GLU A 767 10.02 15.16 5.85
C GLU A 767 10.33 13.77 6.40
N PHE A 768 10.20 12.70 5.61
CA PHE A 768 10.63 11.34 6.02
C PHE A 768 12.13 11.27 6.30
N SER A 769 12.97 11.84 5.41
CA SER A 769 14.41 11.92 5.56
C SER A 769 14.82 12.51 6.91
N ARG A 770 14.35 13.73 7.19
CA ARG A 770 14.65 14.43 8.45
C ARG A 770 14.12 13.67 9.67
N ASN A 771 12.92 13.09 9.58
CA ASN A 771 12.34 12.36 10.70
C ASN A 771 13.09 11.04 11.00
N LEU A 772 13.64 10.35 9.99
CA LEU A 772 14.50 9.17 10.20
C LEU A 772 15.84 9.57 10.83
N LYS A 773 16.44 10.69 10.42
CA LYS A 773 17.65 11.21 11.06
C LYS A 773 17.41 11.64 12.51
N LEU A 774 16.24 12.22 12.80
CA LEU A 774 15.81 12.50 14.17
C LEU A 774 15.60 11.21 14.97
N LEU A 775 14.92 10.20 14.41
CA LEU A 775 14.71 8.89 15.05
C LEU A 775 16.03 8.19 15.42
N ALA A 776 17.02 8.23 14.52
CA ALA A 776 18.35 7.65 14.76
C ALA A 776 19.05 8.29 15.95
N LYS A 777 19.03 9.63 16.02
CA LYS A 777 19.58 10.40 17.15
C LYS A 777 18.79 10.19 18.45
N GLU A 778 17.47 10.30 18.39
CA GLU A 778 16.54 10.21 19.52
C GLU A 778 16.63 8.87 20.26
N LEU A 779 16.86 7.77 19.53
CA LEU A 779 17.03 6.44 20.10
C LEU A 779 18.48 6.05 20.34
N GLU A 780 19.45 6.81 19.84
CA GLU A 780 20.87 6.43 19.78
C GLU A 780 21.09 5.07 19.08
N VAL A 781 20.48 4.88 17.91
CA VAL A 781 20.63 3.65 17.10
C VAL A 781 20.95 3.96 15.64
N PRO A 782 21.72 3.11 14.94
CA PRO A 782 21.74 3.10 13.49
C PRO A 782 20.35 2.78 12.92
N VAL A 783 19.89 3.62 11.99
CA VAL A 783 18.65 3.45 11.22
C VAL A 783 19.01 3.24 9.75
N ILE A 784 18.75 2.05 9.21
CA ILE A 784 18.89 1.73 7.79
C ILE A 784 17.57 2.03 7.09
N ALA A 785 17.60 2.97 6.14
CA ALA A 785 16.54 3.19 5.18
C ALA A 785 16.88 2.49 3.85
N ILE A 786 16.02 1.58 3.39
CA ILE A 786 16.12 1.04 2.04
C ILE A 786 15.42 1.99 1.07
N SER A 787 16.11 2.29 -0.04
CA SER A 787 15.67 3.25 -1.04
C SER A 787 15.89 2.69 -2.45
N GLN A 788 14.97 2.98 -3.36
CA GLN A 788 15.16 2.66 -4.77
C GLN A 788 16.03 3.72 -5.47
N LEU A 789 16.93 3.28 -6.36
CA LEU A 789 17.74 4.16 -7.20
C LEU A 789 17.05 4.52 -8.51
N ASN A 790 17.31 5.74 -8.98
CA ASN A 790 16.88 6.17 -10.31
C ASN A 790 17.78 5.57 -11.43
N ARG A 791 17.47 5.93 -12.68
CA ARG A 791 18.03 5.36 -13.90
C ARG A 791 19.24 6.13 -14.49
N GLY A 792 19.74 7.13 -13.78
CA GLY A 792 20.99 7.83 -14.07
C GLY A 792 22.27 6.96 -14.13
N PRO A 793 22.36 5.75 -13.53
CA PRO A 793 23.46 4.83 -13.80
C PRO A 793 23.39 4.25 -15.21
N GLU A 794 22.19 3.96 -15.71
CA GLU A 794 21.98 3.13 -16.92
C GLU A 794 22.43 3.84 -18.21
N GLN A 795 22.39 5.18 -18.19
CA GLN A 795 22.86 6.04 -19.28
C GLN A 795 24.39 6.25 -19.29
N ARG A 796 25.13 5.69 -18.32
CA ARG A 796 26.58 5.86 -18.17
C ARG A 796 27.32 4.58 -18.53
N THR A 797 28.49 4.72 -19.16
CA THR A 797 29.27 3.61 -19.72
C THR A 797 29.71 2.58 -18.68
N ASP A 798 29.88 3.00 -17.43
CA ASP A 798 30.28 2.16 -16.30
C ASP A 798 29.10 1.48 -15.58
N LYS A 799 27.87 2.00 -15.77
CA LYS A 799 26.63 1.54 -15.13
C LYS A 799 26.67 1.46 -13.59
N LYS A 800 27.64 2.13 -12.95
CA LYS A 800 27.82 2.15 -11.48
C LYS A 800 27.01 3.27 -10.85
N PRO A 801 26.15 3.00 -9.86
CA PRO A 801 25.36 4.02 -9.19
C PRO A 801 26.24 5.00 -8.39
N MET A 802 25.79 6.26 -8.35
CA MET A 802 26.41 7.40 -7.66
C MET A 802 25.36 8.12 -6.80
N LEU A 803 25.77 9.04 -5.92
CA LEU A 803 24.85 9.77 -5.04
C LEU A 803 23.74 10.53 -5.79
N ALA A 804 24.07 11.12 -6.95
CA ALA A 804 23.12 11.80 -7.82
C ALA A 804 21.97 10.90 -8.34
N ASP A 805 22.12 9.57 -8.26
CA ASP A 805 21.10 8.60 -8.65
C ASP A 805 20.01 8.41 -7.55
N LEU A 806 20.09 9.16 -6.43
CA LEU A 806 19.02 9.32 -5.43
C LEU A 806 18.06 10.50 -5.74
N ARG A 807 18.07 11.03 -6.97
CA ARG A 807 17.22 12.17 -7.42
C ARG A 807 15.74 11.99 -7.05
N GLU A 808 15.07 13.13 -6.85
CA GLU A 808 13.85 13.33 -6.03
C GLU A 808 14.12 13.36 -4.51
N SER A 809 15.30 12.91 -4.06
CA SER A 809 15.65 12.80 -2.64
C SER A 809 16.98 13.49 -2.29
N GLY A 810 17.20 14.72 -2.74
CA GLY A 810 18.42 15.49 -2.39
C GLY A 810 18.59 15.73 -0.89
N SER A 811 17.49 15.70 -0.14
CA SER A 811 17.45 15.68 1.33
C SER A 811 17.98 14.37 1.92
N LEU A 812 17.58 13.21 1.39
CA LEU A 812 18.13 11.92 1.78
C LEU A 812 19.66 11.87 1.62
N GLU A 813 20.19 12.43 0.53
CA GLU A 813 21.65 12.54 0.35
C GLU A 813 22.28 13.42 1.43
N GLN A 814 21.65 14.52 1.84
CA GLN A 814 22.19 15.46 2.83
C GLN A 814 22.11 14.90 4.26
N ASP A 815 20.94 14.45 4.70
CA ASP A 815 20.65 14.01 6.07
C ASP A 815 21.40 12.74 6.47
N ALA A 816 21.59 11.80 5.54
CA ALA A 816 22.30 10.55 5.79
C ALA A 816 23.76 10.78 6.20
N ASP A 817 24.25 9.95 7.11
CA ASP A 817 25.68 9.90 7.48
C ASP A 817 26.45 8.91 6.60
N MET A 818 25.73 7.91 6.09
CA MET A 818 26.29 6.84 5.27
C MET A 818 25.33 6.51 4.11
N VAL A 819 25.88 6.32 2.90
CA VAL A 819 25.11 5.87 1.73
C VAL A 819 25.86 4.72 1.07
N VAL A 820 25.22 3.56 1.01
CA VAL A 820 25.71 2.33 0.37
C VAL A 820 24.85 2.04 -0.86
N LEU A 821 25.48 2.00 -2.03
CA LEU A 821 24.83 1.76 -3.31
C LEU A 821 25.18 0.35 -3.80
N LEU A 822 24.16 -0.48 -4.00
CA LEU A 822 24.34 -1.85 -4.51
C LEU A 822 24.48 -1.82 -6.04
N HIS A 823 25.66 -2.21 -6.52
CA HIS A 823 25.91 -2.52 -7.92
C HIS A 823 26.13 -4.04 -8.09
N ARG A 824 25.78 -4.54 -9.28
CA ARG A 824 26.02 -5.91 -9.71
C ARG A 824 26.48 -5.84 -11.16
N PRO A 825 27.68 -6.31 -11.51
CA PRO A 825 28.12 -6.35 -12.91
C PRO A 825 27.27 -7.35 -13.71
N ASP A 826 27.05 -8.54 -13.14
CA ASP A 826 26.28 -9.65 -13.70
C ASP A 826 24.79 -9.33 -13.98
N ALA A 827 24.30 -8.23 -13.42
CA ALA A 827 22.98 -7.69 -13.70
C ALA A 827 22.82 -7.21 -15.15
N PHE A 828 23.92 -6.72 -15.73
CA PHE A 828 23.94 -6.02 -17.02
C PHE A 828 24.59 -6.84 -18.13
N ASP A 829 25.62 -7.62 -17.81
CA ASP A 829 26.32 -8.52 -18.71
C ASP A 829 26.46 -9.88 -18.02
N ARG A 830 25.96 -10.94 -18.66
CA ARG A 830 25.90 -12.28 -18.05
C ARG A 830 27.22 -13.04 -18.16
N ASP A 831 28.10 -12.62 -19.07
CA ASP A 831 29.43 -13.18 -19.30
C ASP A 831 30.53 -12.30 -18.67
N ASP A 832 30.16 -11.30 -17.85
CA ASP A 832 31.09 -10.54 -17.03
C ASP A 832 31.92 -11.51 -16.16
N PRO A 833 33.26 -11.43 -16.15
CA PRO A 833 34.13 -12.33 -15.39
C PRO A 833 33.90 -12.29 -13.87
N ARG A 834 33.14 -11.31 -13.38
CA ARG A 834 32.71 -11.13 -11.99
C ARG A 834 31.33 -11.73 -11.70
N GLY A 835 30.85 -12.65 -12.55
CA GLY A 835 29.58 -13.36 -12.37
C GLY A 835 29.45 -14.03 -11.00
N GLY A 836 28.51 -13.55 -10.18
CA GLY A 836 28.33 -13.97 -8.78
C GLY A 836 28.84 -12.96 -7.74
N GLU A 837 29.51 -11.89 -8.16
CA GLU A 837 29.91 -10.77 -7.29
C GLU A 837 28.83 -9.66 -7.25
N ALA A 838 28.91 -8.80 -6.24
CA ALA A 838 28.21 -7.53 -6.15
C ALA A 838 29.13 -6.51 -5.47
N ASP A 839 29.04 -5.25 -5.88
CA ASP A 839 29.80 -4.15 -5.30
C ASP A 839 28.89 -3.34 -4.35
N LEU A 840 29.24 -3.31 -3.06
CA LEU A 840 28.70 -2.39 -2.07
C LEU A 840 29.52 -1.09 -2.14
N ILE A 841 29.05 -0.14 -2.94
CA ILE A 841 29.71 1.15 -3.13
C ILE A 841 29.32 2.07 -1.97
N LEU A 842 30.23 2.26 -1.02
CA LEU A 842 30.11 3.22 0.08
C LEU A 842 30.33 4.63 -0.49
N ALA A 843 29.30 5.16 -1.14
CA ALA A 843 29.35 6.40 -1.91
C ALA A 843 29.36 7.67 -1.04
N LYS A 844 28.85 7.59 0.20
CA LYS A 844 29.01 8.63 1.23
C LYS A 844 29.33 7.98 2.57
N HIS A 845 30.27 8.58 3.29
CA HIS A 845 30.57 8.27 4.69
C HIS A 845 31.01 9.57 5.37
N ARG A 846 30.32 10.00 6.43
CA ARG A 846 30.66 11.24 7.17
C ARG A 846 31.87 11.07 8.11
N ASN A 847 32.11 9.86 8.61
CA ASN A 847 33.03 9.60 9.73
C ASN A 847 34.30 8.84 9.31
N GLY A 848 34.52 8.62 8.00
CA GLY A 848 35.63 7.84 7.48
C GLY A 848 35.68 7.84 5.95
N PRO A 849 36.56 7.03 5.34
CA PRO A 849 36.71 7.00 3.89
C PRO A 849 35.48 6.40 3.18
N THR A 850 35.28 6.79 1.93
CA THR A 850 34.45 6.09 0.95
C THR A 850 35.24 4.93 0.35
N SER A 851 34.55 3.86 -0.07
CA SER A 851 35.17 2.64 -0.59
C SER A 851 34.20 1.88 -1.50
N THR A 852 34.67 0.85 -2.20
CA THR A 852 33.82 -0.15 -2.85
C THR A 852 34.20 -1.52 -2.32
N VAL A 853 33.25 -2.17 -1.64
CA VAL A 853 33.44 -3.49 -1.03
C VAL A 853 32.76 -4.54 -1.90
N THR A 854 33.55 -5.42 -2.50
CA THR A 854 33.04 -6.53 -3.30
C THR A 854 32.61 -7.69 -2.40
N VAL A 855 31.41 -8.21 -2.62
CA VAL A 855 30.81 -9.33 -1.88
C VAL A 855 30.29 -10.39 -2.86
N ALA A 856 30.31 -11.66 -2.46
CA ALA A 856 29.69 -12.73 -3.25
C ALA A 856 28.17 -12.73 -3.01
N HIS A 857 27.37 -12.59 -4.07
CA HIS A 857 25.92 -12.66 -3.97
C HIS A 857 25.44 -14.13 -4.11
N GLN A 858 24.66 -14.59 -3.15
CA GLN A 858 24.10 -15.95 -3.10
C GLN A 858 22.58 -15.86 -2.98
N LEU A 859 21.95 -15.18 -3.96
CA LEU A 859 20.53 -14.82 -3.94
C LEU A 859 19.59 -16.05 -3.90
N HIS A 860 20.05 -17.21 -4.40
CA HIS A 860 19.35 -18.50 -4.26
C HIS A 860 19.29 -19.01 -2.79
N LEU A 861 20.15 -18.49 -1.92
CA LEU A 861 20.11 -18.62 -0.44
C LEU A 861 19.61 -17.34 0.25
N SER A 862 19.01 -16.39 -0.49
CA SER A 862 18.56 -15.07 0.00
C SER A 862 19.59 -14.26 0.78
N ARG A 863 20.86 -14.26 0.33
CA ARG A 863 21.95 -13.60 1.05
C ARG A 863 23.09 -13.10 0.15
N PHE A 864 23.85 -12.15 0.67
CA PHE A 864 25.21 -11.83 0.26
C PHE A 864 26.20 -12.40 1.29
N THR A 865 27.47 -12.52 0.92
CA THR A 865 28.52 -13.04 1.82
C THR A 865 29.91 -12.50 1.44
N ASN A 866 30.87 -12.56 2.36
CA ASN A 866 32.24 -12.11 2.09
C ASN A 866 32.87 -12.91 0.94
N MET A 867 33.77 -12.26 0.20
CA MET A 867 34.67 -12.98 -0.71
C MET A 867 35.56 -13.94 0.11
N ALA A 868 36.02 -15.01 -0.53
CA ALA A 868 37.02 -15.88 0.09
C ALA A 868 38.38 -15.15 0.10
N ARG A 869 38.90 -14.86 1.30
CA ARG A 869 40.30 -14.45 1.51
C ARG A 869 41.22 -15.67 1.51
#